data_AF-A0A812NHN2-F1
#
_entry.id   AF-A0A812NHN2-F1
#
_cell.length_a   1.000
_cell.length_b   1.000
_cell.length_c   1.000
_cell.angle_alpha   90.00
_cell.angle_beta   90.00
_cell.angle_gamma   90.00
#
_symmetry.space_group_name_H-M   'P 1'
#
loop_
_entity.id
_entity.type
_entity.pdbx_description
1 polymer ?
#
loop_
_entity_poly.entity_id
_entity_poly.type
_entity_poly.pdbx_seq_one_letter_code
_entity_poly.pdbx_strand_id
1 'polypeptide(L)'
;MARLYPTDAFECNPDSQHAAELKTLKLLASNLPNDYAVFHSQHWSNAGAKFTQFGEIDFIIVNQSGQVLAIEQKNGALQETEDGLVKHYGQKRKSVNTQIQRNIGGIMSKFSTQHGNDAKLDIDYLIYCPDHRVVSINGAGVDMCRTVDHASRENLTDRITQLLTPGSDEDTGMRDRVLQFFSHTLHIAPDVGAFVDAQHQTYTRMLEGLSEVIDHLDFSPFRLRVVGTAGCGKTQLTLQQSSRLVEQGRRVLQLCFNRPLADKMRRLAPAGVEVDTYYGFCKSTLESLGTKVSDPTSDDPDYWRRIQEQLMTQLIPDDALYDALIVDEGQDFLQEWWDILELFLKPNATVLWLEDPLQNLRKNPPVELPGFVAYREKCNFRTPATIAPFIKSVLGVDFNQKNQLPGLGVRTEALKDSAHLVKAVAHRINELVKMGFNQSQIAIVSCRGIQSSALAEATKVGPYALKRFTGEYCNGEQIYTDGDITFESIYRFKGQQAPAVILVDLDARLDQSEVRRHILYCGMTRATVRLELLYTEDCPWAVNHPELITNSANTEASFEVGHEVGDIAVQLYGEGRGTYIKYEQGMPAAVAQTQALMQTGPDEPIFEATFEYAGVLVRVDVLLPDGKGWKIVEVKSSTKIKDEHYWDCAIQAWVFQQLGYSLTSIALAHINNQYVYNGQQDYRGLLQETDLSMEVAELVPQVPDLIAKAQDTLKAKEPEIGVGQHCTKPYDCPFLNHCWPSDTRYPIRGLGGSKKTLSKLVNDGICDITEIPTDKLTNAKHQRIHRITLTGEPELLPCAAEFVANLDYPRYYLDFETIGPAVPIWAGTRPYQALPIQWSCHIEQAPGEMRHAEFLDLSGEPPMRALAEAMIHTLGTKGPILMYTSYEQRVILGLADAHPDLADPLNALVGRLVDLAPVARDNYYHPDMMGSWSIKAVLPTIDAEMDYAKLEGINQGQAASAGFIEAIDVNTPTQRVEELKTELLKYCRFDTEAMVRLVEHFGQAS
;
A
#
# COMPACT_ATOMS: atom_id res chain seq x y z
N MET A 1 -6.46 -27.80 31.56
CA MET A 1 -5.53 -27.16 30.62
C MET A 1 -4.96 -25.94 31.31
N ALA A 2 -3.65 -25.77 31.23
CA ALA A 2 -2.95 -24.63 31.80
C ALA A 2 -3.44 -23.31 31.19
N ARG A 3 -3.37 -22.22 31.95
CA ARG A 3 -3.76 -20.89 31.46
C ARG A 3 -2.62 -20.30 30.63
N LEU A 4 -2.90 -19.90 29.39
CA LEU A 4 -1.93 -19.27 28.49
C LEU A 4 -1.93 -17.75 28.64
N TYR A 5 -0.74 -17.17 28.57
CA TYR A 5 -0.52 -15.73 28.56
C TYR A 5 0.43 -15.34 27.42
N PRO A 6 0.00 -14.49 26.46
CA PRO A 6 -1.35 -13.93 26.32
C PRO A 6 -2.37 -14.98 25.82
N THR A 7 -3.67 -14.70 25.96
CA THR A 7 -4.76 -15.65 25.68
C THR A 7 -5.02 -15.89 24.18
N ASP A 8 -4.47 -15.06 23.31
CA ASP A 8 -4.57 -15.04 21.83
C ASP A 8 -3.36 -15.68 21.13
N ALA A 9 -2.50 -16.40 21.86
CA ALA A 9 -1.22 -16.95 21.39
C ALA A 9 -1.28 -17.87 20.14
N PHE A 10 -2.46 -18.24 19.65
CA PHE A 10 -2.66 -19.10 18.48
C PHE A 10 -3.15 -18.35 17.23
N GLU A 11 -3.34 -17.03 17.27
CA GLU A 11 -3.86 -16.21 16.15
C GLU A 11 -2.76 -15.66 15.21
N CYS A 12 -1.48 -15.96 15.46
CA CYS A 12 -0.35 -15.54 14.63
C CYS A 12 0.07 -16.57 13.55
N ASN A 13 0.31 -16.07 12.34
CA ASN A 13 0.65 -16.76 11.08
C ASN A 13 1.74 -17.86 11.22
N PRO A 14 1.54 -19.08 10.68
CA PRO A 14 2.49 -20.20 10.83
C PRO A 14 3.61 -20.18 9.79
N ASP A 15 4.64 -19.35 9.99
CA ASP A 15 5.92 -19.45 9.27
C ASP A 15 6.93 -20.36 9.99
N SER A 16 7.76 -21.06 9.22
CA SER A 16 8.52 -22.26 9.61
C SER A 16 9.55 -22.14 10.74
N GLN A 17 9.82 -20.94 11.26
CA GLN A 17 10.80 -20.75 12.35
C GLN A 17 10.20 -20.90 13.76
N HIS A 18 8.91 -20.60 13.95
CA HIS A 18 8.22 -20.78 15.24
C HIS A 18 7.36 -22.04 15.30
N ALA A 19 7.28 -22.82 14.21
CA ALA A 19 6.48 -24.04 14.15
C ALA A 19 6.84 -25.06 15.25
N ALA A 20 8.12 -25.16 15.63
CA ALA A 20 8.59 -26.06 16.68
C ALA A 20 8.22 -25.58 18.10
N GLU A 21 8.26 -24.27 18.35
CA GLU A 21 7.86 -23.67 19.63
C GLU A 21 6.33 -23.65 19.80
N LEU A 22 5.59 -23.34 18.73
CA LEU A 22 4.13 -23.46 18.67
C LEU A 22 3.67 -24.90 18.95
N LYS A 23 4.41 -25.89 18.46
CA LYS A 23 4.14 -27.31 18.76
C LYS A 23 4.36 -27.62 20.24
N THR A 24 5.43 -27.10 20.84
CA THR A 24 5.67 -27.22 22.29
C THR A 24 4.61 -26.48 23.10
N LEU A 25 4.20 -25.28 22.69
CA LEU A 25 3.17 -24.50 23.37
C LEU A 25 1.82 -25.23 23.37
N LYS A 26 1.42 -25.81 22.23
CA LYS A 26 0.22 -26.67 22.13
C LYS A 26 0.32 -27.89 23.05
N LEU A 27 1.50 -28.51 23.13
CA LEU A 27 1.75 -29.64 24.03
C LEU A 27 1.59 -29.25 25.50
N LEU A 28 2.17 -28.11 25.91
CA LEU A 28 2.10 -27.60 27.29
C LEU A 28 0.66 -27.18 27.66
N ALA A 29 -0.04 -26.46 26.77
CA ALA A 29 -1.41 -26.02 26.99
C ALA A 29 -2.37 -27.21 27.20
N SER A 30 -2.22 -28.25 26.37
CA SER A 30 -3.14 -29.39 26.36
C SER A 30 -2.91 -30.36 27.52
N ASN A 31 -1.64 -30.53 27.94
CA ASN A 31 -1.26 -31.61 28.85
C ASN A 31 -0.89 -31.16 30.28
N LEU A 32 -0.71 -29.84 30.53
CA LEU A 32 -0.57 -29.34 31.90
C LEU A 32 -1.95 -29.04 32.55
N PRO A 33 -2.12 -29.32 33.86
CA PRO A 33 -3.31 -28.92 34.62
C PRO A 33 -3.54 -27.40 34.63
N ASN A 34 -4.77 -26.97 34.94
CA ASN A 34 -5.13 -25.55 35.10
C ASN A 34 -4.48 -24.87 36.32
N ASP A 35 -3.78 -25.63 37.14
CA ASP A 35 -2.96 -25.16 38.26
C ASP A 35 -1.75 -24.33 37.80
N TYR A 36 -1.34 -24.51 36.55
CA TYR A 36 -0.20 -23.84 35.95
C TYR A 36 -0.60 -22.69 35.01
N ALA A 37 0.19 -21.62 35.02
CA ALA A 37 0.19 -20.58 34.01
C ALA A 37 1.42 -20.74 33.11
N VAL A 38 1.24 -20.55 31.80
CA VAL A 38 2.29 -20.68 30.80
C VAL A 38 2.42 -19.36 30.06
N PHE A 39 3.61 -18.77 30.12
CA PHE A 39 4.02 -17.66 29.29
C PHE A 39 5.02 -18.17 28.25
N HIS A 40 4.94 -17.65 27.04
CA HIS A 40 5.91 -17.95 25.97
C HIS A 40 6.63 -16.68 25.53
N SER A 41 7.81 -16.84 24.93
CA SER A 41 8.61 -15.76 24.33
C SER A 41 8.84 -14.58 25.29
N GLN A 42 9.30 -14.89 26.52
CA GLN A 42 9.45 -13.90 27.58
C GLN A 42 10.80 -13.19 27.48
N HIS A 43 10.78 -11.89 27.20
CA HIS A 43 11.99 -11.06 27.17
C HIS A 43 12.11 -10.25 28.43
N TRP A 44 13.31 -10.20 29.02
CA TRP A 44 13.58 -9.36 30.19
C TRP A 44 14.73 -8.40 29.93
N SER A 45 14.67 -7.27 30.62
CA SER A 45 15.70 -6.24 30.64
C SER A 45 15.93 -5.79 32.07
N ASN A 46 17.20 -5.63 32.44
CA ASN A 46 17.60 -5.12 33.75
C ASN A 46 18.65 -4.02 33.59
N ALA A 47 18.35 -2.82 34.10
CA ALA A 47 19.22 -1.66 34.00
C ALA A 47 20.28 -1.70 35.12
N GLY A 48 21.45 -2.25 34.83
CA GLY A 48 22.59 -2.19 35.74
C GLY A 48 23.34 -0.85 35.65
N ALA A 49 24.08 -0.48 36.70
CA ALA A 49 24.79 0.79 36.83
C ALA A 49 25.88 1.08 35.75
N LYS A 50 26.20 0.13 34.86
CA LYS A 50 27.16 0.31 33.76
C LYS A 50 26.66 -0.13 32.39
N PHE A 51 25.70 -1.06 32.30
CA PHE A 51 25.11 -1.54 31.04
C PHE A 51 23.72 -2.15 31.32
N THR A 52 22.80 -2.06 30.36
CA THR A 52 21.51 -2.76 30.43
C THR A 52 21.69 -4.20 29.96
N GLN A 53 21.34 -5.16 30.80
CA GLN A 53 21.37 -6.58 30.46
C GLN A 53 20.02 -6.99 29.88
N PHE A 54 20.05 -7.79 28.82
CA PHE A 54 18.86 -8.31 28.14
C PHE A 54 18.98 -9.82 27.99
N GLY A 55 17.84 -10.50 28.03
CA GLY A 55 17.73 -11.92 27.77
C GLY A 55 16.33 -12.32 27.35
N GLU A 56 16.22 -13.48 26.75
CA GLU A 56 14.97 -14.09 26.30
C GLU A 56 14.92 -15.52 26.85
N ILE A 57 13.72 -15.95 27.27
CA ILE A 57 13.43 -17.32 27.67
C ILE A 57 12.20 -17.79 26.89
N ASP A 58 12.31 -18.98 26.29
CA ASP A 58 11.30 -19.52 25.38
C ASP A 58 9.96 -19.79 26.09
N PHE A 59 9.98 -20.38 27.29
CA PHE A 59 8.79 -20.58 28.12
C PHE A 59 9.03 -20.33 29.60
N ILE A 60 8.02 -19.77 30.27
CA ILE A 60 7.96 -19.60 31.73
C ILE A 60 6.70 -20.28 32.24
N ILE A 61 6.86 -21.22 33.17
CA ILE A 61 5.75 -21.93 33.82
C ILE A 61 5.63 -21.47 35.26
N VAL A 62 4.44 -21.12 35.72
CA VAL A 62 4.18 -20.65 37.10
C VAL A 62 3.12 -21.53 37.78
N ASN A 63 3.40 -22.04 38.98
CA ASN A 63 2.48 -22.89 39.76
C ASN A 63 1.60 -22.09 40.74
N GLN A 64 0.73 -22.76 41.52
CA GLN A 64 -0.23 -22.10 42.43
C GLN A 64 0.44 -21.30 43.56
N SER A 65 1.64 -21.69 43.98
CA SER A 65 2.40 -20.98 45.02
C SER A 65 3.27 -19.84 44.47
N GLY A 66 3.24 -19.57 43.16
CA GLY A 66 4.05 -18.53 42.52
C GLY A 66 5.52 -18.92 42.26
N GLN A 67 5.86 -20.20 42.33
CA GLN A 67 7.16 -20.72 41.93
C GLN A 67 7.23 -20.80 40.40
N VAL A 68 8.43 -20.59 39.85
CA VAL A 68 8.65 -20.42 38.42
C VAL A 68 9.58 -21.51 37.88
N LEU A 69 9.27 -22.08 36.71
CA LEU A 69 10.18 -22.92 35.94
C LEU A 69 10.44 -22.27 34.58
N ALA A 70 11.69 -21.89 34.34
CA ALA A 70 12.16 -21.35 33.06
C ALA A 70 12.62 -22.46 32.12
N ILE A 71 12.09 -22.50 30.91
CA ILE A 71 12.41 -23.52 29.91
C ILE A 71 13.11 -22.86 28.72
N GLU A 72 14.32 -23.31 28.41
CA GLU A 72 15.04 -22.94 27.19
C GLU A 72 14.95 -24.10 26.19
N GLN A 73 14.27 -23.88 25.07
CA GLN A 73 14.13 -24.81 23.97
C GLN A 73 15.25 -24.61 22.93
N LYS A 74 15.86 -25.72 22.49
CA LYS A 74 16.83 -25.72 21.37
C LYS A 74 16.52 -26.81 20.37
N ASN A 75 16.14 -26.37 19.17
CA ASN A 75 15.85 -27.23 18.02
C ASN A 75 17.12 -27.46 17.16
N GLY A 76 17.19 -28.60 16.48
CA GLY A 76 18.33 -29.02 15.65
C GLY A 76 19.54 -29.59 16.41
N ALA A 77 20.63 -29.85 15.67
CA ALA A 77 21.83 -30.49 16.22
C ALA A 77 22.60 -29.57 17.19
N LEU A 78 22.99 -30.12 18.34
CA LEU A 78 23.85 -29.49 19.34
C LEU A 78 25.20 -30.22 19.41
N GLN A 79 26.23 -29.52 19.86
CA GLN A 79 27.53 -30.12 20.20
C GLN A 79 27.64 -30.26 21.72
N GLU A 80 27.94 -31.46 22.19
CA GLU A 80 28.30 -31.73 23.59
C GLU A 80 29.77 -31.36 23.83
N THR A 81 30.04 -30.53 24.84
CA THR A 81 31.38 -30.07 25.21
C THR A 81 31.55 -30.12 26.72
N GLU A 82 32.78 -30.03 27.24
CA GLU A 82 33.04 -30.01 28.70
C GLU A 82 32.25 -28.90 29.45
N ASP A 83 31.87 -27.83 28.75
CA ASP A 83 31.16 -26.66 29.30
C ASP A 83 29.62 -26.70 29.17
N GLY A 84 29.03 -27.77 28.64
CA GLY A 84 27.58 -27.80 28.35
C GLY A 84 27.21 -28.24 26.95
N LEU A 85 25.90 -28.14 26.69
CA LEU A 85 25.34 -28.15 25.35
C LEU A 85 25.65 -26.83 24.65
N VAL A 86 26.15 -26.93 23.43
CA VAL A 86 26.59 -25.80 22.64
C VAL A 86 25.90 -25.78 21.29
N LYS A 87 25.43 -24.60 20.88
CA LYS A 87 24.89 -24.36 19.55
C LYS A 87 25.82 -23.47 18.73
N HIS A 88 26.07 -23.88 17.48
CA HIS A 88 26.87 -23.13 16.53
C HIS A 88 26.00 -22.29 15.62
N TYR A 89 26.38 -21.03 15.47
CA TYR A 89 25.77 -20.06 14.56
C TYR A 89 26.87 -19.54 13.64
N GLY A 90 27.11 -20.23 12.51
CA GLY A 90 28.27 -19.94 11.65
C GLY A 90 29.58 -20.13 12.41
N GLN A 91 30.36 -19.05 12.59
CA GLN A 91 31.62 -19.06 13.34
C GLN A 91 31.47 -18.82 14.86
N LYS A 92 30.27 -18.50 15.35
CA LYS A 92 30.03 -18.17 16.78
C LYS A 92 29.54 -19.39 17.56
N ARG A 93 30.18 -19.66 18.70
CA ARG A 93 29.81 -20.72 19.66
C ARG A 93 29.02 -20.13 20.83
N LYS A 94 27.85 -20.68 21.16
CA LYS A 94 27.05 -20.28 22.33
C LYS A 94 26.73 -21.49 23.24
N SER A 95 27.00 -21.37 24.54
CA SER A 95 26.60 -22.38 25.55
C SER A 95 25.16 -22.15 26.01
N VAL A 96 24.35 -23.19 25.95
CA VAL A 96 22.94 -23.18 26.38
C VAL A 96 22.85 -23.04 27.90
N ASN A 97 23.70 -23.76 28.64
CA ASN A 97 23.75 -23.73 30.10
C ASN A 97 24.12 -22.35 30.63
N THR A 98 25.10 -21.67 30.01
CA THR A 98 25.48 -20.31 30.42
C THR A 98 24.39 -19.29 30.08
N GLN A 99 23.68 -19.48 28.96
CA GLN A 99 22.59 -18.61 28.54
C GLN A 99 21.43 -18.64 29.55
N ILE A 100 20.94 -19.83 29.91
CA ILE A 100 19.80 -19.97 30.81
C ILE A 100 20.12 -19.45 32.22
N GLN A 101 21.33 -19.70 32.75
CA GLN A 101 21.77 -19.19 34.05
C GLN A 101 21.85 -17.66 34.09
N ARG A 102 22.34 -17.06 33.01
CA ARG A 102 22.36 -15.58 32.87
C ARG A 102 20.94 -15.02 32.82
N ASN A 103 20.03 -15.68 32.10
CA ASN A 103 18.65 -15.26 31.98
C ASN A 103 17.92 -15.30 33.34
N ILE A 104 18.08 -16.39 34.10
CA ILE A 104 17.52 -16.53 35.45
C ILE A 104 18.04 -15.44 36.38
N GLY A 105 19.36 -15.23 36.44
CA GLY A 105 19.96 -14.21 37.30
C GLY A 105 19.44 -12.79 36.99
N GLY A 106 19.21 -12.52 35.70
CA GLY A 106 18.60 -11.27 35.23
C GLY A 106 17.16 -11.07 35.70
N ILE A 107 16.33 -12.10 35.54
CA ILE A 107 14.93 -12.10 35.98
C ILE A 107 14.84 -11.91 37.50
N MET A 108 15.63 -12.66 38.28
CA MET A 108 15.64 -12.55 39.75
C MET A 108 16.02 -11.13 40.21
N SER A 109 17.05 -10.55 39.60
CA SER A 109 17.50 -9.20 39.95
C SER A 109 16.45 -8.15 39.58
N LYS A 110 15.79 -8.29 38.43
CA LYS A 110 14.70 -7.39 38.01
C LYS A 110 13.50 -7.48 38.96
N PHE A 111 13.07 -8.70 39.28
CA PHE A 111 11.95 -8.94 40.19
C PHE A 111 12.20 -8.33 41.58
N SER A 112 13.39 -8.58 42.14
CA SER A 112 13.79 -8.01 43.44
C SER A 112 13.85 -6.47 43.40
N THR A 113 14.34 -5.88 42.31
CA THR A 113 14.36 -4.41 42.15
C THR A 113 12.95 -3.82 42.10
N GLN A 114 12.01 -4.49 41.43
CA GLN A 114 10.65 -4.00 41.25
C GLN A 114 9.76 -4.21 42.48
N HIS A 115 10.03 -5.23 43.30
CA HIS A 115 9.13 -5.64 44.39
C HIS A 115 9.78 -5.55 45.78
N GLY A 116 10.98 -4.95 45.86
CA GLY A 116 11.75 -4.71 47.10
C GLY A 116 12.87 -5.72 47.29
N ASN A 117 14.03 -5.26 47.79
CA ASN A 117 15.27 -6.07 47.88
C ASN A 117 15.14 -7.36 48.72
N ASP A 118 14.12 -7.49 49.56
CA ASP A 118 13.84 -8.70 50.36
C ASP A 118 12.92 -9.70 49.65
N ALA A 119 12.27 -9.32 48.54
CA ALA A 119 11.43 -10.21 47.74
C ALA A 119 12.31 -11.16 46.91
N LYS A 120 12.14 -12.47 47.11
CA LYS A 120 12.87 -13.51 46.39
C LYS A 120 11.92 -14.25 45.45
N LEU A 121 12.28 -14.31 44.17
CA LEU A 121 11.62 -15.16 43.20
C LEU A 121 12.20 -16.57 43.31
N ASP A 122 11.35 -17.56 43.57
CA ASP A 122 11.73 -18.97 43.51
C ASP A 122 11.62 -19.43 42.05
N ILE A 123 12.76 -19.50 41.37
CA ILE A 123 12.86 -19.82 39.95
C ILE A 123 13.83 -20.96 39.72
N ASP A 124 13.35 -21.98 39.04
CA ASP A 124 14.10 -23.15 38.60
C ASP A 124 14.18 -23.21 37.08
N TYR A 125 14.92 -24.18 36.53
CA TYR A 125 15.13 -24.26 35.07
C TYR A 125 15.13 -25.66 34.48
N LEU A 126 14.77 -25.71 33.20
CA LEU A 126 14.76 -26.91 32.36
C LEU A 126 15.31 -26.59 30.96
N ILE A 127 16.14 -27.47 30.41
CA ILE A 127 16.59 -27.41 29.01
C ILE A 127 15.79 -28.43 28.21
N TYR A 128 15.18 -27.98 27.11
CA TYR A 128 14.40 -28.84 26.22
C TYR A 128 15.04 -28.90 24.82
N CYS A 129 15.52 -30.07 24.40
CA CYS A 129 16.14 -30.27 23.10
C CYS A 129 15.45 -31.41 22.31
N PRO A 130 14.28 -31.13 21.69
CA PRO A 130 13.44 -32.17 21.09
C PRO A 130 14.06 -32.89 19.89
N ASP A 131 15.10 -32.34 19.26
CA ASP A 131 15.76 -32.89 18.06
C ASP A 131 17.17 -33.41 18.32
N HIS A 132 17.66 -33.34 19.57
CA HIS A 132 19.01 -33.74 19.92
C HIS A 132 18.97 -34.75 21.06
N ARG A 133 19.69 -35.87 20.91
CA ARG A 133 19.84 -36.88 21.95
C ARG A 133 21.16 -36.67 22.67
N VAL A 134 21.11 -36.55 23.99
CA VAL A 134 22.32 -36.37 24.82
C VAL A 134 22.96 -37.73 25.08
N VAL A 135 24.24 -37.88 24.76
CA VAL A 135 24.95 -39.17 24.77
C VAL A 135 25.93 -39.30 25.94
N SER A 136 26.58 -38.21 26.38
CA SER A 136 27.62 -38.26 27.41
C SER A 136 27.10 -37.93 28.82
N ILE A 137 26.84 -38.97 29.62
CA ILE A 137 26.18 -38.87 30.94
C ILE A 137 27.05 -38.14 32.00
N ASN A 138 28.38 -38.13 31.86
CA ASN A 138 29.29 -37.57 32.88
C ASN A 138 30.32 -36.56 32.35
N GLY A 139 30.25 -36.16 31.07
CA GLY A 139 31.28 -35.33 30.42
C GLY A 139 30.88 -33.89 30.10
N ALA A 140 29.57 -33.59 30.02
CA ALA A 140 29.12 -32.36 29.37
C ALA A 140 28.61 -31.25 30.31
N GLY A 141 28.74 -31.32 31.64
CA GLY A 141 28.18 -30.28 32.53
C GLY A 141 26.65 -30.11 32.42
N VAL A 142 25.94 -31.11 31.89
CA VAL A 142 24.49 -31.15 31.69
C VAL A 142 23.86 -31.95 32.82
N ASP A 143 22.98 -31.33 33.61
CA ASP A 143 22.17 -32.03 34.61
C ASP A 143 20.99 -32.75 33.93
N MET A 144 21.03 -34.09 33.91
CA MET A 144 19.97 -34.92 33.32
C MET A 144 18.62 -34.80 34.03
N CYS A 145 18.61 -34.41 35.31
CA CYS A 145 17.35 -34.13 36.02
C CYS A 145 16.67 -32.86 35.49
N ARG A 146 17.43 -31.99 34.80
CA ARG A 146 17.00 -30.68 34.28
C ARG A 146 17.07 -30.60 32.76
N THR A 147 17.19 -31.73 32.08
CA THR A 147 17.27 -31.81 30.62
C THR A 147 16.26 -32.83 30.10
N VAL A 148 15.44 -32.41 29.15
CA VAL A 148 14.57 -33.28 28.37
C VAL A 148 15.06 -33.25 26.93
N ASP A 149 15.53 -34.39 26.46
CA ASP A 149 16.16 -34.54 25.15
C ASP A 149 15.25 -35.29 24.17
N HIS A 150 15.73 -35.54 22.96
CA HIS A 150 14.95 -36.26 21.94
C HIS A 150 14.41 -37.62 22.42
N ALA A 151 15.17 -38.37 23.23
CA ALA A 151 14.76 -39.70 23.71
C ALA A 151 13.66 -39.64 24.77
N SER A 152 13.54 -38.52 25.49
CA SER A 152 12.57 -38.31 26.58
C SER A 152 11.55 -37.22 26.28
N ARG A 153 11.49 -36.72 25.04
CA ARG A 153 10.70 -35.55 24.62
C ARG A 153 9.20 -35.65 24.90
N GLU A 154 8.66 -36.86 24.92
CA GLU A 154 7.23 -37.12 25.21
C GLU A 154 6.91 -36.94 26.70
N ASN A 155 7.90 -37.03 27.59
CA ASN A 155 7.76 -36.90 29.03
C ASN A 155 7.98 -35.45 29.53
N LEU A 156 7.93 -34.45 28.64
CA LEU A 156 8.18 -33.05 28.98
C LEU A 156 7.26 -32.56 30.12
N THR A 157 5.96 -32.83 30.01
CA THR A 157 4.98 -32.42 31.03
C THR A 157 5.16 -33.14 32.35
N ASP A 158 5.46 -34.44 32.32
CA ASP A 158 5.75 -35.22 33.52
C ASP A 158 6.99 -34.67 34.23
N ARG A 159 8.03 -34.31 33.47
CA ARG A 159 9.24 -33.69 34.03
C ARG A 159 8.94 -32.32 34.65
N ILE A 160 8.11 -31.50 34.00
CA ILE A 160 7.68 -30.20 34.55
C ILE A 160 6.96 -30.40 35.87
N THR A 161 6.02 -31.35 35.97
CA THR A 161 5.28 -31.59 37.24
C THR A 161 6.14 -32.17 38.37
N GLN A 162 7.24 -32.87 38.04
CA GLN A 162 8.22 -33.36 39.01
C GLN A 162 9.13 -32.24 39.55
N LEU A 163 9.56 -31.32 38.68
CA LEU A 163 10.43 -30.20 39.07
C LEU A 163 9.64 -29.05 39.71
N LEU A 164 8.44 -28.80 39.20
CA LEU A 164 7.53 -27.76 39.65
C LEU A 164 6.21 -28.40 40.07
N THR A 165 6.13 -28.83 41.34
CA THR A 165 4.88 -29.37 41.90
C THR A 165 3.74 -28.34 41.80
N PRO A 166 2.45 -28.74 41.79
CA PRO A 166 1.33 -27.80 41.62
C PRO A 166 1.29 -26.65 42.66
N GLY A 167 1.89 -26.85 43.84
CA GLY A 167 1.89 -25.89 44.93
C GLY A 167 0.59 -25.91 45.76
N SER A 168 0.57 -25.18 46.88
CA SER A 168 -0.64 -24.87 47.63
C SER A 168 -1.14 -23.45 47.32
N ASP A 169 -2.46 -23.24 47.41
CA ASP A 169 -3.13 -21.97 47.15
C ASP A 169 -3.13 -21.02 48.39
N GLU A 170 -2.24 -21.28 49.36
CA GLU A 170 -2.22 -20.57 50.66
C GLU A 170 -1.58 -19.17 50.59
N ASP A 171 -0.77 -18.88 49.55
CA ASP A 171 -0.09 -17.59 49.33
C ASP A 171 -0.42 -16.99 47.95
N THR A 172 -1.71 -16.72 47.71
CA THR A 172 -2.21 -16.13 46.45
C THR A 172 -1.55 -14.78 46.13
N GLY A 173 -1.10 -14.04 47.14
CA GLY A 173 -0.45 -12.73 46.98
C GLY A 173 0.90 -12.79 46.26
N MET A 174 1.70 -13.85 46.47
CA MET A 174 2.96 -14.04 45.75
C MET A 174 2.72 -14.47 44.30
N ARG A 175 1.77 -15.39 44.07
CA ARG A 175 1.39 -15.82 42.72
C ARG A 175 0.92 -14.65 41.86
N ASP A 176 0.04 -13.80 42.38
CA ASP A 176 -0.48 -12.65 41.61
C ASP A 176 0.64 -11.66 41.25
N ARG A 177 1.60 -11.43 42.15
CA ARG A 177 2.78 -10.59 41.85
C ARG A 177 3.65 -11.18 40.75
N VAL A 178 3.88 -12.48 40.76
CA VAL A 178 4.69 -13.17 39.74
C VAL A 178 3.97 -13.16 38.39
N LEU A 179 2.67 -13.44 38.38
CA LEU A 179 1.86 -13.36 37.16
C LEU A 179 1.84 -11.94 36.60
N GLN A 180 1.67 -10.94 37.47
CA GLN A 180 1.71 -9.52 37.08
C GLN A 180 3.11 -9.13 36.56
N PHE A 181 4.18 -9.60 37.19
CA PHE A 181 5.54 -9.35 36.74
C PHE A 181 5.75 -9.84 35.31
N PHE A 182 5.43 -11.11 35.01
CA PHE A 182 5.59 -11.64 33.65
C PHE A 182 4.58 -11.05 32.67
N SER A 183 3.36 -10.69 33.09
CA SER A 183 2.39 -10.01 32.21
C SER A 183 2.78 -8.57 31.86
N HIS A 184 3.55 -7.89 32.73
CA HIS A 184 4.06 -6.52 32.51
C HIS A 184 5.52 -6.49 32.06
N THR A 185 6.15 -7.65 31.85
CA THR A 185 7.50 -7.71 31.28
C THR A 185 7.40 -7.45 29.77
N LEU A 186 7.38 -6.15 29.44
CA LEU A 186 7.56 -5.52 28.13
C LEU A 186 7.24 -6.39 26.90
N HIS A 187 6.09 -6.09 26.27
CA HIS A 187 5.86 -6.34 24.84
C HIS A 187 7.06 -5.85 24.02
N ILE A 188 7.57 -6.74 23.19
CA ILE A 188 8.78 -6.60 22.38
C ILE A 188 8.65 -5.41 21.43
N ALA A 189 9.52 -4.41 21.58
CA ALA A 189 9.85 -3.51 20.48
C ALA A 189 10.40 -4.38 19.33
N PRO A 190 9.99 -4.14 18.07
CA PRO A 190 10.41 -4.96 16.93
C PRO A 190 11.93 -5.17 16.96
N ASP A 191 12.40 -6.42 16.91
CA ASP A 191 13.84 -6.69 16.81
C ASP A 191 14.34 -6.10 15.49
N VAL A 192 14.90 -4.89 15.59
CA VAL A 192 15.44 -4.17 14.44
C VAL A 192 16.48 -5.01 13.71
N GLY A 193 17.23 -5.85 14.43
CA GLY A 193 18.15 -6.81 13.83
C GLY A 193 17.42 -7.80 12.92
N ALA A 194 16.37 -8.45 13.43
CA ALA A 194 15.54 -9.37 12.65
C ALA A 194 14.85 -8.67 11.45
N PHE A 195 14.37 -7.44 11.62
CA PHE A 195 13.81 -6.66 10.50
C PHE A 195 14.86 -6.34 9.44
N VAL A 196 16.06 -5.91 9.84
CA VAL A 196 17.16 -5.65 8.92
C VAL A 196 17.54 -6.93 8.16
N ASP A 197 17.68 -8.04 8.87
CA ASP A 197 18.09 -9.32 8.30
C ASP A 197 17.00 -9.89 7.37
N ALA A 198 15.72 -9.82 7.78
CA ALA A 198 14.59 -10.25 6.96
C ALA A 198 14.45 -9.42 5.68
N GLN A 199 14.61 -8.10 5.79
CA GLN A 199 14.61 -7.19 4.64
C GLN A 199 15.77 -7.51 3.69
N HIS A 200 16.98 -7.75 4.23
CA HIS A 200 18.14 -8.12 3.43
C HIS A 200 17.95 -9.47 2.71
N GLN A 201 17.43 -10.49 3.41
CA GLN A 201 17.19 -11.82 2.85
C GLN A 201 16.10 -11.81 1.78
N THR A 202 14.98 -11.14 2.05
CA THR A 202 13.84 -11.05 1.13
C THR A 202 14.22 -10.27 -0.11
N TYR A 203 14.90 -9.13 0.04
CA TYR A 203 15.47 -8.40 -1.08
C TYR A 203 16.40 -9.28 -1.90
N THR A 204 17.30 -10.06 -1.28
CA THR A 204 18.22 -10.92 -2.03
C THR A 204 17.49 -12.04 -2.79
N ARG A 205 16.49 -12.70 -2.20
CA ARG A 205 15.72 -13.78 -2.83
C ARG A 205 14.80 -13.28 -3.96
N MET A 206 14.14 -12.14 -3.76
CA MET A 206 13.19 -11.61 -4.76
C MET A 206 13.87 -11.05 -6.01
N LEU A 207 15.18 -10.82 -5.97
CA LEU A 207 15.95 -10.22 -7.07
C LEU A 207 16.45 -11.20 -8.13
N GLU A 208 16.21 -12.50 -7.96
CA GLU A 208 16.56 -13.50 -8.99
C GLU A 208 15.78 -13.25 -10.30
N GLY A 209 14.57 -12.66 -10.23
CA GLY A 209 13.69 -12.48 -11.37
C GLY A 209 14.19 -11.57 -12.50
N LEU A 210 14.86 -10.43 -12.18
CA LEU A 210 15.38 -9.53 -13.24
C LEU A 210 16.50 -10.21 -14.04
N SER A 211 17.31 -11.02 -13.36
CA SER A 211 18.41 -11.75 -13.98
C SER A 211 17.91 -12.91 -14.83
N GLU A 212 16.92 -13.65 -14.34
CA GLU A 212 16.26 -14.73 -15.06
C GLU A 212 15.65 -14.26 -16.39
N VAL A 213 14.97 -13.10 -16.38
CA VAL A 213 14.40 -12.52 -17.62
C VAL A 213 15.51 -12.22 -18.63
N ILE A 214 16.62 -11.63 -18.18
CA ILE A 214 17.73 -11.24 -19.05
C ILE A 214 18.48 -12.47 -19.58
N ASP A 215 18.60 -13.54 -18.79
CA ASP A 215 19.21 -14.79 -19.19
C ASP A 215 18.41 -15.52 -20.30
N HIS A 216 17.12 -15.19 -20.47
CA HIS A 216 16.26 -15.71 -21.53
C HIS A 216 16.23 -14.83 -22.80
N LEU A 217 16.95 -13.70 -22.82
CA LEU A 217 17.06 -12.87 -24.01
C LEU A 217 18.20 -13.36 -24.91
N ASP A 218 17.94 -13.52 -26.21
CA ASP A 218 18.95 -13.89 -27.21
C ASP A 218 18.88 -12.94 -28.41
N PHE A 219 19.92 -12.12 -28.57
CA PHE A 219 20.12 -11.23 -29.72
C PHE A 219 21.60 -10.84 -29.87
N SER A 220 21.99 -10.46 -31.09
CA SER A 220 23.38 -10.20 -31.46
C SER A 220 23.53 -8.91 -32.29
N PRO A 221 24.46 -8.00 -31.95
CA PRO A 221 25.27 -7.99 -30.72
C PRO A 221 24.37 -7.79 -29.48
N PHE A 222 24.78 -8.36 -28.34
CA PHE A 222 23.99 -8.25 -27.11
C PHE A 222 24.17 -6.85 -26.50
N ARG A 223 23.36 -5.88 -26.95
CA ARG A 223 23.29 -4.50 -26.46
C ARG A 223 21.93 -4.25 -25.80
N LEU A 224 21.88 -4.32 -24.48
CA LEU A 224 20.65 -4.22 -23.69
C LEU A 224 20.61 -2.92 -22.87
N ARG A 225 19.53 -2.16 -22.98
CA ARG A 225 19.19 -1.01 -22.13
C ARG A 225 18.11 -1.42 -21.13
N VAL A 226 18.43 -1.46 -19.85
CA VAL A 226 17.49 -1.77 -18.76
C VAL A 226 17.08 -0.46 -18.09
N VAL A 227 15.82 -0.06 -18.31
CA VAL A 227 15.19 1.07 -17.63
C VAL A 227 14.43 0.54 -16.42
N GLY A 228 15.10 0.54 -15.26
CA GLY A 228 14.58 -0.08 -14.04
C GLY A 228 14.33 0.93 -12.93
N THR A 229 13.20 0.81 -12.24
CA THR A 229 12.87 1.64 -11.06
C THR A 229 13.86 1.43 -9.89
N ALA A 230 13.77 2.24 -8.84
CA ALA A 230 14.60 2.10 -7.64
C ALA A 230 14.38 0.71 -7.02
N GLY A 231 15.47 0.01 -6.67
CA GLY A 231 15.34 -1.28 -5.98
C GLY A 231 14.86 -2.45 -6.85
N CYS A 232 14.91 -2.34 -8.19
CA CYS A 232 14.52 -3.42 -9.10
C CYS A 232 15.57 -4.52 -9.29
N GLY A 233 16.81 -4.34 -8.80
CA GLY A 233 17.87 -5.36 -8.89
C GLY A 233 19.09 -5.03 -9.73
N LYS A 234 19.18 -3.82 -10.32
CA LYS A 234 20.30 -3.40 -11.20
C LYS A 234 21.68 -3.82 -10.68
N THR A 235 21.99 -3.55 -9.42
CA THR A 235 23.30 -3.90 -8.82
C THR A 235 23.57 -5.41 -8.79
N GLN A 236 22.56 -6.24 -8.50
CA GLN A 236 22.74 -7.70 -8.48
C GLN A 236 22.91 -8.26 -9.90
N LEU A 237 22.11 -7.74 -10.83
CA LEU A 237 22.25 -8.05 -12.24
C LEU A 237 23.66 -7.77 -12.75
N THR A 238 24.24 -6.62 -12.38
CA THR A 238 25.64 -6.28 -12.72
C THR A 238 26.64 -7.31 -12.19
N LEU A 239 26.51 -7.74 -10.94
CA LEU A 239 27.42 -8.73 -10.34
C LEU A 239 27.31 -10.11 -11.00
N GLN A 240 26.08 -10.55 -11.31
CA GLN A 240 25.87 -11.85 -11.95
C GLN A 240 26.35 -11.86 -13.41
N GLN A 241 25.99 -10.83 -14.19
CA GLN A 241 26.41 -10.75 -15.59
C GLN A 241 27.92 -10.57 -15.73
N SER A 242 28.54 -9.76 -14.87
CA SER A 242 30.01 -9.61 -14.87
C SER A 242 30.72 -10.93 -14.54
N SER A 243 30.21 -11.71 -13.57
CA SER A 243 30.74 -13.04 -13.24
C SER A 243 30.66 -13.99 -14.43
N ARG A 244 29.50 -14.08 -15.07
CA ARG A 244 29.26 -14.94 -16.25
C ARG A 244 30.18 -14.60 -17.42
N LEU A 245 30.37 -13.31 -17.70
CA LEU A 245 31.23 -12.85 -18.81
C LEU A 245 32.71 -13.16 -18.53
N VAL A 246 33.17 -12.98 -17.29
CA VAL A 246 34.54 -13.35 -16.90
C VAL A 246 34.78 -14.86 -16.98
N GLU A 247 33.80 -15.68 -16.57
CA GLU A 247 33.87 -17.14 -16.72
C GLU A 247 33.99 -17.58 -18.19
N GLN A 248 33.47 -16.80 -19.13
CA GLN A 248 33.64 -17.00 -20.57
C GLN A 248 35.00 -16.49 -21.10
N GLY A 249 35.88 -15.99 -20.23
CA GLY A 249 37.18 -15.43 -20.61
C GLY A 249 37.10 -14.07 -21.29
N ARG A 250 35.97 -13.36 -21.16
CA ARG A 250 35.79 -12.02 -21.74
C ARG A 250 36.42 -10.95 -20.87
N ARG A 251 37.01 -9.93 -21.48
CA ARG A 251 37.50 -8.73 -20.77
C ARG A 251 36.34 -7.77 -20.52
N VAL A 252 36.02 -7.54 -19.25
CA VAL A 252 34.81 -6.79 -18.82
C VAL A 252 35.19 -5.46 -18.17
N LEU A 253 34.61 -4.37 -18.67
CA LEU A 253 34.63 -3.05 -18.04
C LEU A 253 33.28 -2.77 -17.39
N GLN A 254 33.30 -2.34 -16.13
CA GLN A 254 32.13 -1.87 -15.41
C GLN A 254 32.33 -0.42 -14.98
N LEU A 255 31.43 0.46 -15.44
CA LEU A 255 31.45 1.88 -15.11
C LEU A 255 30.31 2.23 -14.17
N CYS A 256 30.65 2.93 -13.09
CA CYS A 256 29.70 3.52 -12.16
C CYS A 256 29.77 5.05 -12.26
N PHE A 257 28.65 5.76 -12.17
CA PHE A 257 28.68 7.22 -12.25
C PHE A 257 29.46 7.87 -11.09
N ASN A 258 29.23 7.45 -9.85
CA ASN A 258 29.84 8.07 -8.68
C ASN A 258 30.95 7.19 -8.04
N ARG A 259 31.95 7.84 -7.44
CA ARG A 259 33.11 7.18 -6.84
C ARG A 259 32.75 6.26 -5.67
N PRO A 260 31.86 6.64 -4.72
CA PRO A 260 31.42 5.73 -3.66
C PRO A 260 30.84 4.40 -4.16
N LEU A 261 30.02 4.45 -5.22
CA LEU A 261 29.45 3.26 -5.87
C LEU A 261 30.55 2.44 -6.56
N ALA A 262 31.45 3.08 -7.30
CA ALA A 262 32.59 2.41 -7.95
C ALA A 262 33.47 1.67 -6.93
N ASP A 263 33.82 2.32 -5.80
CA ASP A 263 34.64 1.70 -4.75
C ASP A 263 33.92 0.53 -4.07
N LYS A 264 32.60 0.62 -3.91
CA LYS A 264 31.77 -0.50 -3.42
C LYS A 264 31.76 -1.65 -4.41
N MET A 265 31.51 -1.37 -5.69
CA MET A 265 31.45 -2.39 -6.74
C MET A 265 32.81 -3.05 -6.96
N ARG A 266 33.92 -2.31 -6.87
CA ARG A 266 35.28 -2.88 -6.95
C ARG A 266 35.55 -3.93 -5.87
N ARG A 267 34.94 -3.81 -4.68
CA ARG A 267 35.04 -4.80 -3.61
C ARG A 267 34.13 -6.02 -3.81
N LEU A 268 33.04 -5.87 -4.55
CA LEU A 268 32.02 -6.91 -4.75
C LEU A 268 32.17 -7.66 -6.07
N ALA A 269 32.75 -7.01 -7.08
CA ALA A 269 32.92 -7.57 -8.42
C ALA A 269 33.88 -8.76 -8.41
N PRO A 270 33.67 -9.75 -9.30
CA PRO A 270 34.54 -10.90 -9.41
C PRO A 270 35.94 -10.51 -9.91
N ALA A 271 36.93 -11.32 -9.56
CA ALA A 271 38.30 -11.11 -10.01
C ALA A 271 38.38 -11.18 -11.55
N GLY A 272 38.87 -10.12 -12.18
CA GLY A 272 38.96 -10.00 -13.65
C GLY A 272 38.05 -8.92 -14.26
N VAL A 273 37.14 -8.32 -13.48
CA VAL A 273 36.36 -7.15 -13.90
C VAL A 273 37.11 -5.88 -13.55
N GLU A 274 37.25 -4.98 -14.52
CA GLU A 274 37.76 -3.64 -14.28
C GLU A 274 36.60 -2.73 -13.87
N VAL A 275 36.65 -2.17 -12.65
CA VAL A 275 35.58 -1.31 -12.11
C VAL A 275 36.12 0.10 -11.87
N ASP A 276 35.52 1.08 -12.53
CA ASP A 276 35.86 2.50 -12.31
C ASP A 276 34.69 3.47 -12.53
N THR A 277 34.94 4.76 -12.33
CA THR A 277 34.12 5.83 -12.88
C THR A 277 34.56 6.16 -14.29
N TYR A 278 33.72 6.83 -15.10
CA TYR A 278 34.09 7.24 -16.46
C TYR A 278 35.43 8.01 -16.50
N TYR A 279 35.57 9.01 -15.63
CA TYR A 279 36.80 9.80 -15.54
C TYR A 279 37.99 9.02 -14.95
N GLY A 280 37.73 8.09 -14.04
CA GLY A 280 38.76 7.18 -13.53
C GLY A 280 39.31 6.28 -14.63
N PHE A 281 38.41 5.70 -15.43
CA PHE A 281 38.73 4.92 -16.62
C PHE A 281 39.56 5.72 -17.64
N CYS A 282 39.20 6.98 -17.91
CA CYS A 282 39.97 7.82 -18.83
C CYS A 282 41.41 8.01 -18.33
N LYS A 283 41.59 8.27 -17.03
CA LYS A 283 42.91 8.43 -16.41
C LYS A 283 43.71 7.13 -16.42
N SER A 284 43.13 6.02 -15.95
CA SER A 284 43.81 4.72 -15.87
C SER A 284 44.24 4.23 -17.26
N THR A 285 43.41 4.49 -18.28
CA THR A 285 43.72 4.13 -19.67
C THR A 285 44.90 4.94 -20.19
N LEU A 286 44.91 6.26 -20.01
CA LEU A 286 46.07 7.09 -20.39
C LEU A 286 47.37 6.65 -19.71
N GLU A 287 47.31 6.34 -18.41
CA GLU A 287 48.45 5.84 -17.65
C GLU A 287 48.94 4.48 -18.18
N SER A 288 48.02 3.59 -18.53
CA SER A 288 48.34 2.28 -19.11
C SER A 288 49.00 2.39 -20.49
N LEU A 289 48.66 3.44 -21.26
CA LEU A 289 49.28 3.78 -22.55
C LEU A 289 50.62 4.52 -22.39
N GLY A 290 51.12 4.68 -21.15
CA GLY A 290 52.41 5.31 -20.85
C GLY A 290 52.37 6.83 -20.75
N THR A 291 51.19 7.45 -20.78
CA THR A 291 51.03 8.90 -20.58
C THR A 291 50.96 9.21 -19.08
N LYS A 292 51.90 10.02 -18.57
CA LYS A 292 51.84 10.46 -17.17
C LYS A 292 50.74 11.48 -16.98
N VAL A 293 49.75 11.15 -16.16
CA VAL A 293 48.66 12.04 -15.77
C VAL A 293 48.93 12.57 -14.36
N SER A 294 48.91 13.89 -14.17
CA SER A 294 49.00 14.49 -12.84
C SER A 294 47.68 14.34 -12.08
N ASP A 295 47.69 14.26 -10.75
CA ASP A 295 46.44 14.23 -9.98
C ASP A 295 45.61 15.52 -10.12
N PRO A 296 44.26 15.42 -10.04
CA PRO A 296 43.40 16.59 -10.11
C PRO A 296 43.67 17.54 -8.92
N THR A 297 43.93 18.80 -9.22
CA THR A 297 43.96 19.89 -8.23
C THR A 297 42.58 20.52 -8.11
N SER A 298 42.20 21.01 -6.92
CA SER A 298 40.88 21.60 -6.66
C SER A 298 40.54 22.83 -7.51
N ASP A 299 41.54 23.47 -8.11
CA ASP A 299 41.45 24.79 -8.72
C ASP A 299 41.38 24.76 -10.26
N ASP A 300 41.31 23.55 -10.86
CA ASP A 300 41.33 23.37 -12.32
C ASP A 300 40.01 22.81 -12.86
N PRO A 301 39.07 23.68 -13.28
CA PRO A 301 37.75 23.26 -13.75
C PRO A 301 37.78 22.48 -15.07
N ASP A 302 38.83 22.64 -15.88
CA ASP A 302 38.96 21.99 -17.19
C ASP A 302 39.80 20.71 -17.16
N TYR A 303 40.28 20.31 -15.97
CA TYR A 303 41.15 19.14 -15.82
C TYR A 303 40.60 17.90 -16.52
N TRP A 304 39.36 17.50 -16.20
CA TRP A 304 38.75 16.28 -16.74
C TRP A 304 38.48 16.35 -18.23
N ARG A 305 38.16 17.56 -18.73
CA ARG A 305 37.99 17.80 -20.17
C ARG A 305 39.30 17.57 -20.91
N ARG A 306 40.44 18.07 -20.39
CA ARG A 306 41.75 17.83 -21.01
C ARG A 306 42.16 16.36 -20.99
N ILE A 307 41.83 15.62 -19.92
CA ILE A 307 42.05 14.18 -19.87
C ILE A 307 41.27 13.46 -20.97
N GLN A 308 40.01 13.83 -21.18
CA GLN A 308 39.18 13.27 -22.25
C GLN A 308 39.73 13.61 -23.65
N GLU A 309 40.09 14.89 -23.87
CA GLU A 309 40.70 15.34 -25.14
C GLU A 309 42.02 14.60 -25.42
N GLN A 310 42.86 14.38 -24.40
CA GLN A 310 44.10 13.60 -24.53
C GLN A 310 43.83 12.14 -24.88
N LEU A 311 42.85 11.51 -24.24
CA LEU A 311 42.48 10.12 -24.52
C LEU A 311 42.02 9.95 -25.98
N MET A 312 41.24 10.88 -26.50
CA MET A 312 40.77 10.87 -27.90
C MET A 312 41.91 10.98 -28.94
N THR A 313 43.09 11.47 -28.54
CA THR A 313 44.25 11.56 -29.45
C THR A 313 45.12 10.30 -29.46
N GLN A 314 44.86 9.34 -28.57
CA GLN A 314 45.65 8.11 -28.50
C GLN A 314 45.16 7.07 -29.51
N LEU A 315 46.11 6.30 -30.06
CA LEU A 315 45.80 5.08 -30.80
C LEU A 315 45.54 3.96 -29.79
N ILE A 316 44.34 3.38 -29.83
CA ILE A 316 43.92 2.30 -28.94
C ILE A 316 44.33 0.96 -29.58
N PRO A 317 45.22 0.17 -28.95
CA PRO A 317 45.57 -1.16 -29.45
C PRO A 317 44.38 -2.14 -29.41
N ASP A 318 44.32 -3.09 -30.35
CA ASP A 318 43.23 -4.09 -30.41
C ASP A 318 43.13 -4.96 -29.15
N ASP A 319 44.26 -5.22 -28.48
CA ASP A 319 44.32 -5.95 -27.21
C ASP A 319 43.86 -5.11 -26.00
N ALA A 320 43.74 -3.79 -26.17
CA ALA A 320 43.19 -2.87 -25.18
C ALA A 320 41.65 -2.71 -25.30
N LEU A 321 40.99 -3.35 -26.26
CA LEU A 321 39.53 -3.34 -26.40
C LEU A 321 38.85 -4.29 -25.41
N TYR A 322 37.65 -3.93 -24.95
CA TYR A 322 36.83 -4.74 -24.06
C TYR A 322 35.82 -5.59 -24.85
N ASP A 323 35.58 -6.80 -24.33
CA ASP A 323 34.56 -7.73 -24.85
C ASP A 323 33.17 -7.44 -24.28
N ALA A 324 33.11 -6.73 -23.15
CA ALA A 324 31.86 -6.30 -22.55
C ALA A 324 31.97 -5.00 -21.74
N LEU A 325 30.90 -4.22 -21.76
CA LEU A 325 30.72 -2.99 -20.97
C LEU A 325 29.42 -3.05 -20.17
N ILE A 326 29.51 -2.79 -18.87
CA ILE A 326 28.35 -2.61 -18.00
C ILE A 326 28.36 -1.18 -17.47
N VAL A 327 27.28 -0.42 -17.72
CA VAL A 327 27.11 0.94 -17.22
C VAL A 327 26.01 0.94 -16.17
N ASP A 328 26.34 1.35 -14.94
CA ASP A 328 25.39 1.56 -13.85
C ASP A 328 25.15 3.06 -13.62
N GLU A 329 23.91 3.42 -13.30
CA GLU A 329 23.42 4.80 -13.23
C GLU A 329 23.55 5.57 -14.56
N GLY A 330 23.24 4.92 -15.69
CA GLY A 330 23.37 5.44 -17.05
C GLY A 330 22.58 6.73 -17.33
N GLN A 331 21.54 7.02 -16.56
CA GLN A 331 20.81 8.30 -16.64
C GLN A 331 21.67 9.53 -16.27
N ASP A 332 22.80 9.33 -15.58
CA ASP A 332 23.74 10.40 -15.25
C ASP A 332 24.87 10.55 -16.30
N PHE A 333 24.95 9.67 -17.30
CA PHE A 333 25.95 9.75 -18.36
C PHE A 333 25.58 10.80 -19.42
N LEU A 334 26.58 11.28 -20.16
CA LEU A 334 26.43 12.21 -21.27
C LEU A 334 26.66 11.50 -22.60
N GLN A 335 26.06 12.00 -23.69
CA GLN A 335 26.22 11.42 -25.03
C GLN A 335 27.70 11.28 -25.42
N GLU A 336 28.48 12.33 -25.21
CA GLU A 336 29.91 12.36 -25.53
C GLU A 336 30.71 11.25 -24.82
N TRP A 337 30.27 10.83 -23.63
CA TRP A 337 30.93 9.76 -22.89
C TRP A 337 30.67 8.41 -23.54
N TRP A 338 29.43 8.17 -24.00
CA TRP A 338 29.11 6.96 -24.76
C TRP A 338 29.90 6.91 -26.07
N ASP A 339 29.97 8.02 -26.81
CA ASP A 339 30.68 8.10 -28.09
C ASP A 339 32.17 7.72 -27.94
N ILE A 340 32.78 8.10 -26.82
CA ILE A 340 34.18 7.73 -26.50
C ILE A 340 34.28 6.28 -26.05
N LEU A 341 33.37 5.82 -25.19
CA LEU A 341 33.39 4.45 -24.68
C LEU A 341 33.24 3.42 -25.81
N GLU A 342 32.45 3.74 -26.83
CA GLU A 342 32.29 2.86 -28.00
C GLU A 342 33.62 2.58 -28.73
N LEU A 343 34.57 3.52 -28.69
CA LEU A 343 35.91 3.33 -29.28
C LEU A 343 36.76 2.27 -28.56
N PHE A 344 36.42 1.94 -27.31
CA PHE A 344 37.12 0.94 -26.49
C PHE A 344 36.43 -0.42 -26.52
N LEU A 345 35.42 -0.61 -27.37
CA LEU A 345 34.67 -1.86 -27.48
C LEU A 345 35.02 -2.60 -28.76
N LYS A 346 35.10 -3.94 -28.67
CA LYS A 346 35.13 -4.78 -29.88
C LYS A 346 33.81 -4.68 -30.65
N PRO A 347 33.79 -4.91 -31.97
CA PRO A 347 32.57 -4.76 -32.79
C PRO A 347 31.35 -5.56 -32.28
N ASN A 348 31.57 -6.75 -31.70
CA ASN A 348 30.53 -7.61 -31.14
C ASN A 348 30.48 -7.60 -29.61
N ALA A 349 30.97 -6.53 -28.97
CA ALA A 349 30.98 -6.43 -27.52
C ALA A 349 29.58 -6.47 -26.92
N THR A 350 29.45 -7.12 -25.78
CA THR A 350 28.22 -7.15 -24.99
C THR A 350 28.10 -5.86 -24.20
N VAL A 351 26.99 -5.13 -24.32
CA VAL A 351 26.77 -3.89 -23.56
C VAL A 351 25.50 -4.00 -22.74
N LEU A 352 25.62 -3.75 -21.44
CA LEU A 352 24.50 -3.68 -20.51
C LEU A 352 24.42 -2.27 -19.92
N TRP A 353 23.40 -1.52 -20.31
CA TRP A 353 23.17 -0.14 -19.87
C TRP A 353 22.01 -0.08 -18.87
N LEU A 354 22.30 0.22 -17.61
CA LEU A 354 21.31 0.22 -16.52
C LEU A 354 21.01 1.65 -16.08
N GLU A 355 19.73 2.03 -16.10
CA GLU A 355 19.33 3.39 -15.75
C GLU A 355 17.98 3.48 -15.03
N ASP A 356 17.79 4.60 -14.33
CA ASP A 356 16.53 4.97 -13.68
C ASP A 356 16.26 6.48 -13.91
N PRO A 357 15.39 6.85 -14.87
CA PRO A 357 15.10 8.24 -15.20
C PRO A 357 14.62 9.08 -14.01
N LEU A 358 13.86 8.48 -13.06
CA LEU A 358 13.38 9.18 -11.87
C LEU A 358 14.49 9.49 -10.85
N GLN A 359 15.67 8.92 -11.05
CA GLN A 359 16.87 9.23 -10.27
C GLN A 359 17.87 10.11 -11.02
N ASN A 360 17.46 10.76 -12.13
CA ASN A 360 18.29 11.74 -12.82
C ASN A 360 18.30 13.07 -12.05
N LEU A 361 19.17 13.17 -11.04
CA LEU A 361 19.26 14.34 -10.16
C LEU A 361 19.87 15.56 -10.86
N ARG A 362 20.60 15.34 -11.96
CA ARG A 362 21.32 16.39 -12.70
C ARG A 362 20.57 16.91 -13.92
N LYS A 363 19.43 16.29 -14.25
CA LYS A 363 18.63 16.59 -15.45
C LYS A 363 19.44 16.49 -16.74
N ASN A 364 20.35 15.52 -16.80
CA ASN A 364 21.09 15.26 -18.02
C ASN A 364 20.12 14.76 -19.12
N PRO A 365 20.33 15.14 -20.39
CA PRO A 365 19.56 14.56 -21.48
C PRO A 365 19.84 13.04 -21.56
N PRO A 366 18.83 12.20 -21.89
CA PRO A 366 19.05 10.78 -22.09
C PRO A 366 20.07 10.51 -23.19
N VAL A 367 20.92 9.50 -22.99
CA VAL A 367 21.88 9.05 -24.02
C VAL A 367 21.13 8.30 -25.13
N GLU A 368 21.45 8.65 -26.38
CA GLU A 368 20.99 7.95 -27.58
C GLU A 368 21.83 6.69 -27.79
N LEU A 369 21.16 5.54 -27.74
CA LEU A 369 21.78 4.22 -27.85
C LEU A 369 21.17 3.45 -29.03
N PRO A 370 21.49 3.85 -30.28
CA PRO A 370 20.94 3.19 -31.47
C PRO A 370 21.35 1.71 -31.52
N GLY A 371 20.39 0.85 -31.88
CA GLY A 371 20.61 -0.60 -31.97
C GLY A 371 20.56 -1.35 -30.63
N PHE A 372 20.20 -0.69 -29.52
CA PHE A 372 19.96 -1.35 -28.24
C PHE A 372 18.53 -1.88 -28.15
N VAL A 373 18.37 -3.07 -27.56
CA VAL A 373 17.07 -3.56 -27.10
C VAL A 373 16.77 -2.93 -25.74
N ALA A 374 15.55 -2.43 -25.54
CA ALA A 374 15.15 -1.81 -24.28
C ALA A 374 14.22 -2.73 -23.46
N TYR A 375 14.59 -3.01 -22.22
CA TYR A 375 13.76 -3.69 -21.23
C TYR A 375 13.36 -2.70 -20.13
N ARG A 376 12.07 -2.68 -19.75
CA ARG A 376 11.53 -1.76 -18.75
C ARG A 376 11.03 -2.52 -17.53
N GLU A 377 11.60 -2.24 -16.36
CA GLU A 377 11.23 -2.89 -15.10
C GLU A 377 10.61 -1.90 -14.12
N LYS A 378 9.34 -2.11 -13.78
CA LYS A 378 8.59 -1.27 -12.83
C LYS A 378 8.57 -1.86 -11.42
N CYS A 379 9.05 -3.09 -11.20
CA CYS A 379 9.03 -3.73 -9.89
C CYS A 379 10.10 -3.17 -8.94
N ASN A 380 9.68 -2.73 -7.76
CA ASN A 380 10.54 -2.33 -6.65
C ASN A 380 10.51 -3.42 -5.57
N PHE A 381 11.64 -4.09 -5.38
CA PHE A 381 11.81 -5.16 -4.40
C PHE A 381 12.52 -4.69 -3.13
N ARG A 382 12.99 -3.44 -3.08
CA ARG A 382 13.76 -2.89 -1.95
C ARG A 382 12.87 -2.22 -0.92
N THR A 383 11.99 -1.34 -1.36
CA THR A 383 11.23 -0.45 -0.50
C THR A 383 10.15 -1.23 0.26
N PRO A 384 10.16 -1.23 1.60
CA PRO A 384 9.18 -1.95 2.42
C PRO A 384 7.73 -1.52 2.16
N ALA A 385 6.78 -2.40 2.47
CA ALA A 385 5.35 -2.17 2.27
C ALA A 385 4.79 -0.98 3.07
N THR A 386 5.42 -0.59 4.19
CA THR A 386 5.01 0.61 4.96
C THR A 386 5.61 1.93 4.45
N ILE A 387 6.65 1.88 3.61
CA ILE A 387 7.31 3.07 3.06
C ILE A 387 6.82 3.37 1.65
N ALA A 388 6.58 2.35 0.84
CA ALA A 388 6.20 2.54 -0.57
C ALA A 388 4.90 3.34 -0.77
N PRO A 389 3.80 3.11 -0.03
CA PRO A 389 2.57 3.90 -0.19
C PRO A 389 2.79 5.38 0.10
N PHE A 390 3.62 5.71 1.09
CA PHE A 390 4.00 7.09 1.40
C PHE A 390 4.77 7.75 0.25
N ILE A 391 5.72 7.03 -0.38
CA ILE A 391 6.44 7.57 -1.54
C ILE A 391 5.46 7.82 -2.70
N LYS A 392 4.54 6.90 -2.95
CA LYS A 392 3.52 7.02 -4.01
C LYS A 392 2.60 8.22 -3.75
N SER A 393 2.08 8.37 -2.53
CA SER A 393 1.18 9.48 -2.19
C SER A 393 1.87 10.84 -2.25
N VAL A 394 3.10 10.94 -1.75
CA VAL A 394 3.83 12.22 -1.68
C VAL A 394 4.37 12.66 -3.04
N LEU A 395 4.78 11.72 -3.90
CA LEU A 395 5.48 12.04 -5.16
C LEU A 395 4.68 11.72 -6.42
N GLY A 396 3.52 11.09 -6.31
CA GLY A 396 2.70 10.64 -7.45
C GLY A 396 3.46 9.71 -8.41
N VAL A 397 4.52 9.04 -7.95
CA VAL A 397 5.34 8.12 -8.75
C VAL A 397 4.71 6.74 -8.72
N ASP A 398 4.53 6.15 -9.89
CA ASP A 398 3.98 4.81 -10.00
C ASP A 398 5.09 3.78 -10.19
N PHE A 399 5.18 2.84 -9.25
CA PHE A 399 6.06 1.67 -9.31
C PHE A 399 5.39 0.46 -8.64
N ASN A 400 5.68 -0.74 -9.11
CA ASN A 400 5.09 -1.97 -8.61
C ASN A 400 5.86 -2.44 -7.38
N GLN A 401 5.38 -2.10 -6.18
CA GLN A 401 6.01 -2.57 -4.95
C GLN A 401 5.78 -4.09 -4.80
N LYS A 402 6.87 -4.84 -4.60
CA LYS A 402 6.86 -6.30 -4.44
C LYS A 402 7.38 -6.78 -3.09
N ASN A 403 8.06 -5.91 -2.33
CA ASN A 403 8.58 -6.23 -1.01
C ASN A 403 7.50 -6.23 0.08
N GLN A 404 6.83 -7.36 0.29
CA GLN A 404 5.71 -7.49 1.22
C GLN A 404 6.07 -7.30 2.70
N LEU A 405 7.37 -7.24 3.04
CA LEU A 405 7.76 -7.01 4.43
C LEU A 405 7.39 -5.59 4.86
N PRO A 406 6.75 -5.42 6.03
CA PRO A 406 6.22 -4.14 6.45
C PRO A 406 7.33 -3.10 6.59
N GLY A 407 8.46 -3.42 7.25
CA GLY A 407 9.40 -2.40 7.71
C GLY A 407 8.85 -1.64 8.92
N LEU A 408 9.53 -0.58 9.36
CA LEU A 408 9.15 0.24 10.52
C LEU A 408 8.53 1.59 10.12
N GLY A 409 8.06 1.73 8.88
CA GLY A 409 7.31 2.90 8.42
C GLY A 409 8.12 4.16 8.21
N VAL A 410 7.37 5.25 8.01
CA VAL A 410 7.87 6.60 7.80
C VAL A 410 7.51 7.46 9.00
N ARG A 411 8.41 8.36 9.40
CA ARG A 411 8.11 9.43 10.34
C ARG A 411 8.55 10.76 9.78
N THR A 412 7.74 11.77 10.03
CA THR A 412 7.90 13.12 9.51
C THR A 412 7.90 14.09 10.69
N GLU A 413 8.79 15.08 10.70
CA GLU A 413 8.85 16.12 11.73
C GLU A 413 9.07 17.50 11.07
N ALA A 414 8.12 18.39 11.31
CA ALA A 414 8.19 19.79 10.89
C ALA A 414 9.09 20.59 11.84
N LEU A 415 9.98 21.39 11.25
CA LEU A 415 10.91 22.29 11.91
C LEU A 415 10.48 23.73 11.65
N LYS A 416 10.59 24.58 12.67
CA LYS A 416 10.33 26.01 12.50
C LYS A 416 11.32 26.67 11.55
N ASP A 417 12.58 26.27 11.62
CA ASP A 417 13.67 26.78 10.81
C ASP A 417 14.84 25.78 10.75
N SER A 418 15.81 26.04 9.89
CA SER A 418 17.02 25.21 9.75
C SER A 418 17.93 25.22 10.99
N ALA A 419 17.79 26.18 11.92
CA ALA A 419 18.62 26.22 13.13
C ALA A 419 18.23 25.12 14.13
N HIS A 420 16.99 24.65 14.10
CA HIS A 420 16.52 23.54 14.93
C HIS A 420 16.93 22.16 14.39
N LEU A 421 17.46 22.09 13.17
CA LEU A 421 17.80 20.82 12.50
C LEU A 421 18.78 19.97 13.30
N VAL A 422 19.85 20.56 13.84
CA VAL A 422 20.89 19.82 14.58
C VAL A 422 20.29 19.10 15.80
N LYS A 423 19.40 19.77 16.52
CA LYS A 423 18.72 19.21 17.70
C LYS A 423 17.73 18.12 17.31
N ALA A 424 16.96 18.34 16.25
CA ALA A 424 16.01 17.36 15.74
C ALA A 424 16.71 16.09 15.27
N VAL A 425 17.81 16.21 14.50
CA VAL A 425 18.64 15.08 14.07
C VAL A 425 19.21 14.33 15.28
N ALA A 426 19.76 15.02 16.27
CA ALA A 426 20.25 14.39 17.50
C ALA A 426 19.15 13.59 18.21
N HIS A 427 17.95 14.16 18.28
CA HIS A 427 16.80 13.49 18.87
C HIS A 427 16.38 12.24 18.07
N ARG A 428 16.34 12.32 16.74
CA ARG A 428 16.04 11.18 15.87
C ARG A 428 17.05 10.05 15.96
N ILE A 429 18.34 10.36 15.98
CA ILE A 429 19.38 9.34 16.16
C ILE A 429 19.18 8.61 17.49
N ASN A 430 18.94 9.35 18.59
CA ASN A 430 18.69 8.74 19.89
C ASN A 430 17.48 7.78 19.86
N GLU A 431 16.39 8.17 19.22
CA GLU A 431 15.19 7.32 19.11
C GLU A 431 15.47 6.06 18.27
N LEU A 432 16.16 6.18 17.14
CA LEU A 432 16.53 5.02 16.32
C LEU A 432 17.48 4.08 17.07
N VAL A 433 18.46 4.61 17.80
CA VAL A 433 19.36 3.78 18.62
C VAL A 433 18.60 3.09 19.76
N LYS A 434 17.64 3.76 20.40
CA LYS A 434 16.75 3.15 21.40
C LYS A 434 15.87 2.05 20.82
N MET A 435 15.44 2.21 19.56
CA MET A 435 14.69 1.17 18.84
C MET A 435 15.55 -0.06 18.52
N GLY A 436 16.88 0.05 18.56
CA GLY A 436 17.81 -1.06 18.32
C GLY A 436 18.63 -0.95 17.04
N PHE A 437 18.57 0.19 16.32
CA PHE A 437 19.47 0.42 15.17
C PHE A 437 20.91 0.64 15.64
N ASN A 438 21.85 -0.09 15.03
CA ASN A 438 23.26 0.21 15.18
C ASN A 438 23.61 1.53 14.47
N GLN A 439 24.60 2.27 14.97
CA GLN A 439 25.00 3.56 14.39
C GLN A 439 25.37 3.46 12.91
N SER A 440 26.02 2.36 12.50
CA SER A 440 26.38 2.06 11.11
C SER A 440 25.19 1.75 10.19
N GLN A 441 24.00 1.51 10.76
CA GLN A 441 22.75 1.27 10.04
C GLN A 441 21.95 2.57 9.81
N ILE A 442 22.42 3.70 10.36
CA ILE A 442 21.77 5.00 10.26
C ILE A 442 22.56 5.88 9.27
N ALA A 443 21.86 6.43 8.29
CA ALA A 443 22.40 7.42 7.36
C ALA A 443 21.60 8.72 7.41
N ILE A 444 22.30 9.84 7.53
CA ILE A 444 21.75 11.20 7.39
C ILE A 444 22.06 11.65 5.97
N VAL A 445 21.03 12.06 5.23
CA VAL A 445 21.15 12.43 3.82
C VAL A 445 20.61 13.83 3.62
N SER A 446 21.50 14.75 3.25
CA SER A 446 21.13 16.12 2.90
C SER A 446 20.58 16.17 1.47
N CYS A 447 19.37 16.72 1.32
CA CYS A 447 18.70 16.87 0.02
C CYS A 447 19.23 18.06 -0.80
N ARG A 448 20.01 18.95 -0.19
CA ARG A 448 20.57 20.14 -0.85
C ARG A 448 22.09 20.12 -1.00
N GLY A 449 22.75 19.16 -0.36
CA GLY A 449 24.20 19.03 -0.32
C GLY A 449 24.79 19.46 1.01
N ILE A 450 25.89 18.80 1.41
CA ILE A 450 26.47 18.92 2.76
C ILE A 450 26.81 20.36 3.11
N GLN A 451 27.42 21.12 2.18
CA GLN A 451 27.85 22.50 2.41
C GLN A 451 26.68 23.46 2.71
N SER A 452 25.48 23.11 2.25
CA SER A 452 24.27 23.91 2.47
C SER A 452 23.51 23.52 3.74
N SER A 453 23.91 22.43 4.39
CA SER A 453 23.27 21.90 5.58
C SER A 453 23.71 22.64 6.84
N ALA A 454 22.82 22.77 7.82
CA ALA A 454 23.20 23.24 9.16
C ALA A 454 24.20 22.28 9.87
N LEU A 455 24.37 21.07 9.33
CA LEU A 455 25.33 20.06 9.78
C LEU A 455 26.68 20.13 9.05
N ALA A 456 26.89 21.08 8.14
CA ALA A 456 28.07 21.16 7.27
C ALA A 456 29.40 21.06 8.02
N GLU A 457 29.52 21.71 9.18
CA GLU A 457 30.73 21.75 10.02
C GLU A 457 30.68 20.79 11.21
N ALA A 458 29.58 20.05 11.39
CA ALA A 458 29.41 19.17 12.53
C ALA A 458 30.26 17.90 12.37
N THR A 459 31.17 17.67 13.32
CA THR A 459 31.88 16.38 13.46
C THR A 459 31.11 15.39 14.34
N LYS A 460 30.18 15.91 15.15
CA LYS A 460 29.28 15.14 16.02
C LYS A 460 27.90 15.77 16.07
N VAL A 461 26.88 14.94 16.30
CA VAL A 461 25.50 15.38 16.56
C VAL A 461 25.03 14.74 17.86
N GLY A 462 24.88 15.55 18.90
CA GLY A 462 24.73 15.02 20.27
C GLY A 462 25.98 14.21 20.67
N PRO A 463 25.84 12.99 21.22
CA PRO A 463 26.97 12.13 21.57
C PRO A 463 27.57 11.37 20.38
N TYR A 464 26.95 11.41 19.19
CA TYR A 464 27.28 10.53 18.07
C TYR A 464 28.23 11.19 17.07
N ALA A 465 29.28 10.46 16.68
CA ALA A 465 30.26 10.93 15.69
C ALA A 465 29.78 10.65 14.26
N LEU A 466 29.95 11.65 13.39
CA LEU A 466 29.56 11.56 11.99
C LEU A 466 30.72 11.05 11.13
N LYS A 467 30.42 10.09 10.26
CA LYS A 467 31.26 9.64 9.16
C LYS A 467 30.92 10.44 7.91
N ARG A 468 31.79 11.37 7.53
CA ARG A 468 31.64 12.20 6.33
C ARG A 468 32.92 12.17 5.51
N PHE A 469 32.80 12.30 4.20
CA PHE A 469 33.95 12.45 3.31
C PHE A 469 34.70 13.76 3.63
N THR A 470 36.02 13.69 3.79
CA THR A 470 36.83 14.86 4.16
C THR A 470 37.13 15.79 2.99
N GLY A 471 36.85 15.36 1.75
CA GLY A 471 37.32 16.05 0.54
C GLY A 471 38.66 15.52 0.03
N GLU A 472 39.35 14.68 0.82
CA GLU A 472 40.70 14.21 0.53
C GLU A 472 40.74 12.74 0.10
N TYR A 473 41.78 12.38 -0.66
CA TYR A 473 42.03 11.03 -1.12
C TYR A 473 43.43 10.58 -0.69
N CYS A 474 43.58 9.30 -0.31
CA CYS A 474 44.87 8.66 -0.08
C CYS A 474 44.98 7.43 -0.98
N ASN A 475 46.00 7.37 -1.85
CA ASN A 475 46.19 6.28 -2.81
C ASN A 475 44.93 5.95 -3.65
N GLY A 476 44.13 6.97 -4.00
CA GLY A 476 42.89 6.81 -4.75
C GLY A 476 41.67 6.35 -3.91
N GLU A 477 41.84 6.13 -2.61
CA GLU A 477 40.75 5.82 -1.67
C GLU A 477 40.26 7.10 -0.97
N GLN A 478 38.94 7.19 -0.78
CA GLN A 478 38.29 8.34 -0.12
C GLN A 478 38.56 8.32 1.39
N ILE A 479 39.00 9.45 1.94
CA ILE A 479 39.20 9.61 3.38
C ILE A 479 37.89 10.08 4.04
N TYR A 480 37.53 9.43 5.14
CA TYR A 480 36.35 9.79 5.94
C TYR A 480 36.77 10.21 7.34
N THR A 481 35.96 11.07 7.97
CA THR A 481 36.09 11.35 9.41
C THR A 481 35.78 10.11 10.25
N ASP A 482 36.36 10.07 11.45
CA ASP A 482 36.13 8.99 12.41
C ASP A 482 34.73 9.09 13.02
N GLY A 483 33.87 8.14 12.68
CA GLY A 483 32.47 8.08 13.10
C GLY A 483 31.74 6.88 12.50
N ASP A 484 30.60 6.53 13.09
CA ASP A 484 29.80 5.37 12.70
C ASP A 484 28.54 5.74 11.91
N ILE A 485 27.99 6.95 12.12
CA ILE A 485 26.78 7.40 11.44
C ILE A 485 27.15 8.10 10.14
N THR A 486 26.66 7.58 9.01
CA THR A 486 26.98 8.17 7.70
C THR A 486 26.27 9.51 7.53
N PHE A 487 26.98 10.57 7.17
CA PHE A 487 26.40 11.85 6.75
C PHE A 487 26.90 12.23 5.37
N GLU A 488 25.99 12.23 4.39
CA GLU A 488 26.31 12.47 2.99
C GLU A 488 25.27 13.34 2.28
N SER A 489 25.63 13.87 1.11
CA SER A 489 24.64 14.48 0.19
C SER A 489 23.88 13.41 -0.57
N ILE A 490 22.64 13.71 -1.00
CA ILE A 490 21.87 12.81 -1.85
C ILE A 490 22.63 12.42 -3.14
N TYR A 491 23.40 13.35 -3.71
CA TYR A 491 24.21 13.12 -4.92
C TYR A 491 25.32 12.07 -4.73
N ARG A 492 25.88 11.95 -3.52
CA ARG A 492 26.91 10.96 -3.17
C ARG A 492 26.33 9.68 -2.59
N PHE A 493 25.17 9.77 -1.95
CA PHE A 493 24.45 8.63 -1.38
C PHE A 493 23.63 7.86 -2.44
N LYS A 494 23.42 8.44 -3.62
CA LYS A 494 22.85 7.75 -4.79
C LYS A 494 23.60 6.44 -5.08
N GLY A 495 22.86 5.39 -5.41
CA GLY A 495 23.39 4.02 -5.58
C GLY A 495 23.62 3.26 -4.25
N GLN A 496 23.54 3.93 -3.10
CA GLN A 496 23.67 3.31 -1.78
C GLN A 496 22.30 3.10 -1.12
N GLN A 497 22.28 2.52 0.09
CA GLN A 497 21.09 2.28 0.90
C GLN A 497 21.49 2.11 2.38
N ALA A 498 20.54 2.33 3.29
CA ALA A 498 20.72 2.04 4.72
C ALA A 498 19.40 1.56 5.35
N PRO A 499 19.45 0.75 6.42
CA PRO A 499 18.25 0.39 7.18
C PRO A 499 17.42 1.58 7.65
N ALA A 500 18.08 2.57 8.26
CA ALA A 500 17.44 3.81 8.67
C ALA A 500 18.03 5.00 7.91
N VAL A 501 17.17 5.77 7.26
CA VAL A 501 17.58 6.99 6.53
C VAL A 501 16.85 8.19 7.12
N ILE A 502 17.62 9.21 7.51
CA ILE A 502 17.13 10.52 7.95
C ILE A 502 17.36 11.52 6.82
N LEU A 503 16.30 11.94 6.13
CA LEU A 503 16.35 12.99 5.12
C LEU A 503 16.26 14.36 5.80
N VAL A 504 17.20 15.24 5.45
CA VAL A 504 17.32 16.60 6.00
C VAL A 504 17.44 17.64 4.90
N ASP A 505 17.34 18.91 5.30
CA ASP A 505 17.38 20.08 4.43
C ASP A 505 16.22 20.11 3.41
N LEU A 506 15.04 19.71 3.87
CA LEU A 506 13.78 19.75 3.13
C LEU A 506 13.05 21.08 3.41
N ASP A 507 13.18 22.06 2.52
CA ASP A 507 12.63 23.41 2.72
C ASP A 507 12.04 24.00 1.42
N ALA A 508 11.43 25.19 1.49
CA ALA A 508 10.84 25.86 0.33
C ALA A 508 11.81 26.11 -0.84
N ARG A 509 13.14 26.06 -0.62
CA ARG A 509 14.13 26.30 -1.68
C ARG A 509 14.35 25.07 -2.56
N LEU A 510 13.74 23.93 -2.24
CA LEU A 510 13.62 22.79 -3.14
C LEU A 510 12.56 23.00 -4.24
N ASP A 511 12.02 24.21 -4.42
CA ASP A 511 10.87 24.51 -5.28
C ASP A 511 11.16 24.58 -6.79
N GLN A 512 11.60 23.44 -7.34
CA GLN A 512 11.32 23.08 -8.73
C GLN A 512 10.65 21.70 -8.68
N SER A 513 9.35 21.64 -9.00
CA SER A 513 8.50 20.45 -8.79
C SER A 513 9.14 19.14 -9.27
N GLU A 514 9.82 19.18 -10.42
CA GLU A 514 10.50 18.01 -11.02
C GLU A 514 11.84 17.65 -10.35
N VAL A 515 12.71 18.62 -10.06
CA VAL A 515 14.00 18.37 -9.37
C VAL A 515 13.73 17.83 -7.97
N ARG A 516 12.76 18.42 -7.27
CA ARG A 516 12.31 17.97 -5.96
C ARG A 516 11.82 16.54 -6.00
N ARG A 517 11.02 16.20 -7.01
CA ARG A 517 10.48 14.85 -7.19
C ARG A 517 11.62 13.83 -7.33
N HIS A 518 12.64 14.12 -8.12
CA HIS A 518 13.79 13.23 -8.29
C HIS A 518 14.64 13.11 -7.02
N ILE A 519 14.89 14.22 -6.32
CA ILE A 519 15.65 14.23 -5.06
C ILE A 519 14.93 13.41 -3.98
N LEU A 520 13.63 13.67 -3.78
CA LEU A 520 12.82 12.96 -2.80
C LEU A 520 12.66 11.49 -3.16
N TYR A 521 12.36 11.18 -4.43
CA TYR A 521 12.25 9.79 -4.88
C TYR A 521 13.57 9.04 -4.65
N CYS A 522 14.68 9.65 -5.07
CA CYS A 522 16.00 9.08 -4.88
C CYS A 522 16.32 8.91 -3.39
N GLY A 523 15.98 9.85 -2.51
CA GLY A 523 16.28 9.80 -1.08
C GLY A 523 15.40 8.82 -0.30
N MET A 524 14.08 8.86 -0.51
CA MET A 524 13.12 8.02 0.21
C MET A 524 13.32 6.53 -0.11
N THR A 525 13.69 6.20 -1.35
CA THR A 525 13.96 4.81 -1.79
C THR A 525 15.28 4.22 -1.28
N ARG A 526 16.06 4.96 -0.48
CA ARG A 526 17.31 4.46 0.14
C ARG A 526 17.08 3.77 1.47
N ALA A 527 15.92 3.98 2.10
CA ALA A 527 15.55 3.32 3.34
C ALA A 527 15.10 1.88 3.08
N THR A 528 15.66 0.91 3.81
CA THR A 528 15.24 -0.50 3.72
C THR A 528 14.43 -0.97 4.93
N VAL A 529 14.35 -0.18 6.01
CA VAL A 529 13.54 -0.50 7.20
C VAL A 529 12.77 0.71 7.70
N ARG A 530 13.43 1.85 7.93
CA ARG A 530 12.85 3.05 8.56
C ARG A 530 13.25 4.31 7.80
N LEU A 531 12.28 5.18 7.56
CA LEU A 531 12.50 6.48 6.92
C LEU A 531 12.08 7.61 7.87
N GLU A 532 12.95 8.59 8.07
CA GLU A 532 12.69 9.79 8.86
C GLU A 532 12.85 11.03 7.95
N LEU A 533 11.89 11.94 7.95
CA LEU A 533 11.93 13.20 7.19
C LEU A 533 11.89 14.39 8.15
N LEU A 534 12.92 15.23 8.07
CA LEU A 534 12.97 16.51 8.76
C LEU A 534 12.84 17.63 7.74
N TYR A 535 11.77 18.42 7.84
CA TYR A 535 11.44 19.48 6.89
C TYR A 535 11.03 20.75 7.60
N THR A 536 11.18 21.91 6.95
CA THR A 536 10.72 23.18 7.52
C THR A 536 9.25 23.44 7.20
N GLU A 537 8.53 24.16 8.07
CA GLU A 537 7.09 24.46 7.91
C GLU A 537 6.73 25.16 6.59
N ASP A 538 7.68 25.82 5.94
CA ASP A 538 7.53 26.45 4.63
C ASP A 538 7.56 25.45 3.45
N CYS A 539 7.79 24.17 3.70
CA CYS A 539 7.88 23.17 2.64
C CYS A 539 6.47 22.86 2.08
N PRO A 540 6.21 22.96 0.76
CA PRO A 540 4.84 22.87 0.20
C PRO A 540 4.09 21.53 0.40
N TRP A 541 4.75 20.44 0.78
CA TRP A 541 4.06 19.18 1.17
C TRP A 541 3.67 19.12 2.65
N ALA A 542 4.13 20.07 3.48
CA ALA A 542 3.73 20.19 4.87
C ALA A 542 2.35 20.84 5.03
N VAL A 543 1.92 21.63 4.04
CA VAL A 543 0.70 22.46 4.08
C VAL A 543 -0.52 21.69 3.59
N ASN A 544 -0.30 20.75 2.67
CA ASN A 544 -1.33 19.86 2.18
C ASN A 544 -1.08 18.53 2.89
N HIS A 545 -2.07 17.96 3.56
CA HIS A 545 -2.00 16.65 4.19
C HIS A 545 -2.50 15.57 3.20
N PRO A 546 -1.78 15.22 2.11
CA PRO A 546 -2.27 14.29 1.11
C PRO A 546 -2.53 12.90 1.70
N GLU A 547 -1.87 12.54 2.81
CA GLU A 547 -2.10 11.31 3.55
C GLU A 547 -3.51 11.22 4.16
N LEU A 548 -4.21 12.35 4.32
CA LEU A 548 -5.59 12.39 4.83
C LEU A 548 -6.64 12.27 3.72
N ILE A 549 -6.24 12.29 2.46
CA ILE A 549 -7.15 12.12 1.31
C ILE A 549 -7.64 10.67 1.29
N THR A 550 -8.95 10.49 1.41
CA THR A 550 -9.62 9.21 1.17
C THR A 550 -10.71 9.42 0.13
N ASN A 551 -10.52 8.93 -1.08
CA ASN A 551 -11.58 8.93 -2.08
C ASN A 551 -12.63 7.87 -1.71
N SER A 552 -13.89 8.18 -1.97
CA SER A 552 -14.96 7.17 -1.83
C SER A 552 -14.90 6.20 -3.01
N ALA A 553 -15.32 4.94 -2.80
CA ALA A 553 -15.45 3.97 -3.89
C ALA A 553 -16.35 4.49 -5.03
N ASN A 554 -17.39 5.27 -4.70
CA ASN A 554 -18.25 5.93 -5.69
C ASN A 554 -17.48 6.92 -6.57
N THR A 555 -16.55 7.68 -5.98
CA THR A 555 -15.72 8.65 -6.69
C THR A 555 -14.78 7.93 -7.66
N GLU A 556 -14.15 6.84 -7.21
CA GLU A 556 -13.25 6.03 -8.03
C GLU A 556 -13.98 5.38 -9.20
N ALA A 557 -15.13 4.74 -8.95
CA ALA A 557 -15.97 4.17 -10.01
C ALA A 557 -16.44 5.22 -11.03
N SER A 558 -16.71 6.45 -10.57
CA SER A 558 -17.08 7.55 -11.48
C SER A 558 -15.94 7.98 -12.41
N PHE A 559 -14.67 7.85 -11.97
CA PHE A 559 -13.51 8.13 -12.82
C PHE A 559 -13.32 7.06 -13.89
N GLU A 560 -13.49 5.79 -13.55
CA GLU A 560 -13.42 4.68 -14.52
C GLU A 560 -14.48 4.82 -15.63
N VAL A 561 -15.73 5.08 -15.23
CA VAL A 561 -16.82 5.39 -16.16
C VAL A 561 -16.50 6.63 -17.00
N GLY A 562 -15.84 7.64 -16.42
CA GLY A 562 -15.38 8.82 -17.14
C GLY A 562 -14.40 8.48 -18.27
N HIS A 563 -13.42 7.62 -18.00
CA HIS A 563 -12.47 7.16 -19.03
C HIS A 563 -13.15 6.37 -20.15
N GLU A 564 -14.05 5.44 -19.80
CA GLU A 564 -14.81 4.67 -20.80
C GLU A 564 -15.61 5.58 -21.73
N VAL A 565 -16.31 6.57 -21.17
CA VAL A 565 -17.07 7.55 -21.97
C VAL A 565 -16.15 8.45 -22.79
N GLY A 566 -14.96 8.78 -22.27
CA GLY A 566 -13.91 9.49 -23.00
C GLY A 566 -13.44 8.71 -24.25
N ASP A 567 -13.22 7.41 -24.12
CA ASP A 567 -12.83 6.55 -25.26
C ASP A 567 -13.92 6.53 -26.34
N ILE A 568 -15.19 6.48 -25.96
CA ILE A 568 -16.31 6.59 -26.90
C ILE A 568 -16.35 7.98 -27.56
N ALA A 569 -16.04 9.05 -26.83
CA ALA A 569 -15.94 10.38 -27.44
C ALA A 569 -14.81 10.44 -28.48
N VAL A 570 -13.64 9.83 -28.21
CA VAL A 570 -12.55 9.72 -29.19
C VAL A 570 -13.03 9.00 -30.45
N GLN A 571 -13.76 7.88 -30.30
CA GLN A 571 -14.33 7.14 -31.43
C GLN A 571 -15.31 8.02 -32.24
N LEU A 572 -16.23 8.71 -31.58
CA LEU A 572 -17.31 9.47 -32.21
C LEU A 572 -16.82 10.75 -32.89
N TYR A 573 -15.94 11.50 -32.25
CA TYR A 573 -15.43 12.77 -32.79
C TYR A 573 -14.21 12.59 -33.70
N GLY A 574 -13.45 11.50 -33.53
CA GLY A 574 -12.26 11.23 -34.34
C GLY A 574 -12.58 10.62 -35.69
N GLU A 575 -13.65 9.83 -35.79
CA GLU A 575 -13.97 9.03 -37.00
C GLU A 575 -12.76 8.24 -37.53
N GLY A 576 -11.89 7.76 -36.61
CA GLY A 576 -10.64 7.07 -36.93
C GLY A 576 -9.44 7.96 -37.29
N ARG A 577 -9.55 9.28 -37.10
CA ARG A 577 -8.50 10.29 -37.30
C ARG A 577 -8.32 11.15 -36.04
N GLY A 578 -7.28 11.99 -36.02
CA GLY A 578 -6.95 12.85 -34.88
C GLY A 578 -5.82 12.34 -33.99
N THR A 579 -5.34 13.21 -33.11
CA THR A 579 -4.16 12.98 -32.28
C THR A 579 -4.52 12.97 -30.81
N TYR A 580 -4.18 11.89 -30.11
CA TYR A 580 -4.36 11.77 -28.66
C TYR A 580 -3.09 12.24 -27.93
N ILE A 581 -3.22 13.20 -27.02
CA ILE A 581 -2.10 13.69 -26.19
C ILE A 581 -1.88 12.72 -25.03
N LYS A 582 -0.69 12.11 -24.99
CA LYS A 582 -0.38 11.11 -23.96
C LYS A 582 0.14 11.77 -22.69
N TYR A 583 -0.33 11.27 -21.56
CA TYR A 583 0.08 11.75 -20.24
C TYR A 583 1.28 10.99 -19.63
N GLU A 584 1.75 9.91 -20.27
CA GLU A 584 2.79 9.01 -19.72
C GLU A 584 4.11 9.71 -19.34
N GLN A 585 4.42 10.85 -19.96
CA GLN A 585 5.63 11.65 -19.70
C GLN A 585 5.37 12.84 -18.75
N GLY A 586 4.17 12.95 -18.18
CA GLY A 586 3.76 14.00 -17.23
C GLY A 586 3.17 15.26 -17.88
N MET A 587 2.60 16.13 -17.03
CA MET A 587 1.84 17.32 -17.47
C MET A 587 2.67 18.28 -18.36
N PRO A 588 3.95 18.60 -18.05
CA PRO A 588 4.73 19.50 -18.90
C PRO A 588 4.96 18.96 -20.32
N ALA A 589 5.14 17.63 -20.46
CA ALA A 589 5.31 17.00 -21.75
C ALA A 589 4.02 17.05 -22.58
N ALA A 590 2.85 16.85 -21.95
CA ALA A 590 1.55 16.97 -22.60
C ALA A 590 1.29 18.40 -23.09
N VAL A 591 1.64 19.42 -22.29
CA VAL A 591 1.57 20.83 -22.70
C VAL A 591 2.49 21.10 -23.90
N ALA A 592 3.74 20.65 -23.84
CA ALA A 592 4.71 20.84 -24.92
C ALA A 592 4.27 20.14 -26.22
N GLN A 593 3.74 18.92 -26.13
CA GLN A 593 3.20 18.16 -27.25
C GLN A 593 2.01 18.90 -27.88
N THR A 594 1.07 19.37 -27.05
CA THR A 594 -0.09 20.15 -27.51
C THR A 594 0.37 21.42 -28.21
N GLN A 595 1.30 22.18 -27.63
CA GLN A 595 1.84 23.40 -28.25
C GLN A 595 2.52 23.12 -29.60
N ALA A 596 3.32 22.07 -29.70
CA ALA A 596 3.98 21.68 -30.95
C ALA A 596 2.95 21.33 -32.04
N LEU A 597 1.90 20.60 -31.69
CA LEU A 597 0.80 20.29 -32.61
C LEU A 597 0.07 21.56 -33.04
N MET A 598 -0.33 22.43 -32.11
CA MET A 598 -1.04 23.66 -32.43
C MET A 598 -0.25 24.58 -33.37
N GLN A 599 1.09 24.57 -33.31
CA GLN A 599 1.95 25.32 -34.25
C GLN A 599 1.90 24.80 -35.68
N THR A 600 1.59 23.51 -35.88
CA THR A 600 1.42 22.93 -37.23
C THR A 600 0.09 23.32 -37.87
N GLY A 601 -0.87 23.81 -37.08
CA GLY A 601 -2.23 24.14 -37.53
C GLY A 601 -2.99 22.90 -38.03
N PRO A 602 -3.22 21.88 -37.19
CA PRO A 602 -3.79 20.62 -37.62
C PRO A 602 -5.26 20.80 -38.03
N ASP A 603 -5.67 20.07 -39.07
CA ASP A 603 -7.03 20.00 -39.59
C ASP A 603 -7.81 18.79 -39.05
N GLU A 604 -7.22 18.06 -38.09
CA GLU A 604 -7.82 16.92 -37.42
C GLU A 604 -8.05 17.20 -35.92
N PRO A 605 -9.00 16.47 -35.27
CA PRO A 605 -9.24 16.57 -33.83
C PRO A 605 -7.99 16.31 -32.98
N ILE A 606 -7.86 17.02 -31.87
CA ILE A 606 -6.89 16.72 -30.81
C ILE A 606 -7.67 16.30 -29.56
N PHE A 607 -7.34 15.13 -29.03
CA PHE A 607 -7.95 14.58 -27.82
C PHE A 607 -7.03 14.80 -26.62
N GLU A 608 -7.64 15.14 -25.50
CA GLU A 608 -6.93 15.44 -24.24
C GLU A 608 -5.89 16.58 -24.38
N ALA A 609 -6.20 17.55 -25.24
CA ALA A 609 -5.35 18.70 -25.51
C ALA A 609 -5.06 19.46 -24.20
N THR A 610 -3.79 19.60 -23.84
CA THR A 610 -3.39 20.13 -22.53
C THR A 610 -2.80 21.53 -22.66
N PHE A 611 -3.35 22.47 -21.90
CA PHE A 611 -2.95 23.87 -21.92
C PHE A 611 -2.63 24.36 -20.51
N GLU A 612 -1.71 25.31 -20.40
CA GLU A 612 -1.37 25.95 -19.13
C GLU A 612 -1.27 27.46 -19.33
N TYR A 613 -1.93 28.22 -18.44
CA TYR A 613 -1.81 29.67 -18.38
C TYR A 613 -1.94 30.16 -16.94
N ALA A 614 -1.04 31.06 -16.51
CA ALA A 614 -1.04 31.66 -15.18
C ALA A 614 -1.12 30.65 -14.00
N GLY A 615 -0.48 29.49 -14.15
CA GLY A 615 -0.50 28.41 -13.16
C GLY A 615 -1.82 27.63 -13.11
N VAL A 616 -2.71 27.81 -14.08
CA VAL A 616 -3.91 27.00 -14.28
C VAL A 616 -3.67 26.05 -15.44
N LEU A 617 -3.75 24.75 -15.15
CA LEU A 617 -3.66 23.70 -16.14
C LEU A 617 -5.07 23.21 -16.48
N VAL A 618 -5.37 23.11 -17.77
CA VAL A 618 -6.61 22.53 -18.28
C VAL A 618 -6.28 21.44 -19.29
N ARG A 619 -7.10 20.40 -19.27
CA ARG A 619 -7.09 19.34 -20.26
C ARG A 619 -8.46 19.33 -20.91
N VAL A 620 -8.49 19.48 -22.22
CA VAL A 620 -9.70 19.54 -23.03
C VAL A 620 -9.93 18.17 -23.62
N ASP A 621 -11.08 17.56 -23.34
CA ASP A 621 -11.40 16.20 -23.79
C ASP A 621 -11.32 16.09 -25.32
N VAL A 622 -11.99 17.02 -26.03
CA VAL A 622 -12.01 17.06 -27.49
C VAL A 622 -11.83 18.49 -27.99
N LEU A 623 -10.81 18.72 -28.81
CA LEU A 623 -10.52 19.98 -29.48
C LEU A 623 -10.65 19.80 -31.00
N LEU A 624 -11.63 20.47 -31.60
CA LEU A 624 -11.99 20.32 -33.01
C LEU A 624 -11.60 21.56 -33.83
N PRO A 625 -10.86 21.41 -34.95
CA PRO A 625 -10.67 22.50 -35.89
C PRO A 625 -11.95 22.73 -36.71
N ASP A 626 -12.43 23.97 -36.80
CA ASP A 626 -13.68 24.30 -37.53
C ASP A 626 -13.46 25.19 -38.77
N GLY A 627 -12.20 25.41 -39.13
CA GLY A 627 -11.77 26.24 -40.26
C GLY A 627 -11.74 27.75 -40.00
N LYS A 628 -12.35 28.24 -38.90
CA LYS A 628 -12.29 29.65 -38.47
C LYS A 628 -11.54 29.83 -37.15
N GLY A 629 -11.40 28.76 -36.40
CA GLY A 629 -10.68 28.65 -35.16
C GLY A 629 -10.89 27.24 -34.60
N TRP A 630 -11.27 27.16 -33.34
CA TRP A 630 -11.39 25.91 -32.60
C TRP A 630 -12.70 25.83 -31.85
N LYS A 631 -13.27 24.62 -31.84
CA LYS A 631 -14.38 24.24 -30.98
C LYS A 631 -13.86 23.32 -29.87
N ILE A 632 -14.21 23.65 -28.63
CA ILE A 632 -13.96 22.80 -27.46
C ILE A 632 -15.22 21.99 -27.17
N VAL A 633 -15.08 20.69 -26.92
CA VAL A 633 -16.15 19.83 -26.41
C VAL A 633 -15.70 19.15 -25.13
N GLU A 634 -16.34 19.51 -24.02
CA GLU A 634 -16.19 18.83 -22.71
C GLU A 634 -17.12 17.61 -22.67
N VAL A 635 -16.63 16.46 -22.23
CA VAL A 635 -17.36 15.19 -22.21
C VAL A 635 -17.65 14.78 -20.78
N LYS A 636 -18.92 14.55 -20.45
CA LYS A 636 -19.35 14.10 -19.12
C LYS A 636 -20.16 12.81 -19.20
N SER A 637 -19.87 11.87 -18.30
CA SER A 637 -20.68 10.65 -18.13
C SER A 637 -22.08 10.90 -17.56
N SER A 638 -22.35 12.10 -17.02
CA SER A 638 -23.69 12.46 -16.54
C SER A 638 -24.76 12.42 -17.64
N THR A 639 -26.02 12.23 -17.25
CA THR A 639 -27.17 12.24 -18.19
C THR A 639 -27.77 13.63 -18.42
N LYS A 640 -27.24 14.65 -17.75
CA LYS A 640 -27.69 16.04 -17.82
C LYS A 640 -26.58 17.00 -17.43
N ILE A 641 -26.69 18.23 -17.90
CA ILE A 641 -25.79 19.34 -17.53
C ILE A 641 -26.05 19.76 -16.08
N LYS A 642 -24.98 20.07 -15.34
CA LYS A 642 -25.01 20.56 -13.96
C LYS A 642 -24.29 21.90 -13.86
N ASP A 643 -24.56 22.66 -12.79
CA ASP A 643 -24.03 24.01 -12.58
C ASP A 643 -22.49 24.05 -12.60
N GLU A 644 -21.84 23.04 -12.02
CA GLU A 644 -20.38 22.91 -12.00
C GLU A 644 -19.76 22.78 -13.41
N HIS A 645 -20.48 22.20 -14.36
CA HIS A 645 -19.94 21.98 -15.71
C HIS A 645 -19.76 23.28 -16.49
N TYR A 646 -20.59 24.31 -16.23
CA TYR A 646 -20.41 25.61 -16.85
C TYR A 646 -19.08 26.27 -16.43
N TRP A 647 -18.66 26.04 -15.18
CA TRP A 647 -17.39 26.53 -14.67
C TRP A 647 -16.20 25.76 -15.27
N ASP A 648 -16.32 24.44 -15.43
CA ASP A 648 -15.30 23.63 -16.13
C ASP A 648 -15.04 24.20 -17.54
N CYS A 649 -16.10 24.40 -18.33
CA CYS A 649 -16.03 24.99 -19.65
C CYS A 649 -15.49 26.44 -19.63
N ALA A 650 -15.90 27.26 -18.66
CA ALA A 650 -15.43 28.64 -18.57
C ALA A 650 -13.93 28.75 -18.26
N ILE A 651 -13.40 27.90 -17.40
CA ILE A 651 -11.97 27.86 -17.09
C ILE A 651 -11.18 27.41 -18.32
N GLN A 652 -11.64 26.38 -19.03
CA GLN A 652 -11.02 25.92 -20.28
C GLN A 652 -11.03 27.01 -21.36
N ALA A 653 -12.19 27.63 -21.60
CA ALA A 653 -12.32 28.72 -22.56
C ALA A 653 -11.41 29.90 -22.21
N TRP A 654 -11.33 30.27 -20.93
CA TRP A 654 -10.47 31.35 -20.47
C TRP A 654 -8.98 31.03 -20.73
N VAL A 655 -8.47 29.87 -20.30
CA VAL A 655 -7.06 29.48 -20.55
C VAL A 655 -6.75 29.48 -22.04
N PHE A 656 -7.63 28.89 -22.85
CA PHE A 656 -7.46 28.78 -24.29
C PHE A 656 -7.40 30.16 -24.98
N GLN A 657 -8.29 31.07 -24.60
CA GLN A 657 -8.30 32.45 -25.12
C GLN A 657 -7.10 33.28 -24.64
N GLN A 658 -6.66 33.11 -23.39
CA GLN A 658 -5.48 33.83 -22.87
C GLN A 658 -4.18 33.43 -23.56
N LEU A 659 -4.10 32.20 -24.09
CA LEU A 659 -3.00 31.74 -24.93
C LEU A 659 -3.06 32.30 -26.36
N GLY A 660 -4.08 33.07 -26.71
CA GLY A 660 -4.23 33.73 -28.01
C GLY A 660 -4.88 32.86 -29.09
N TYR A 661 -5.45 31.71 -28.74
CA TYR A 661 -6.17 30.86 -29.69
C TYR A 661 -7.60 31.38 -29.95
N SER A 662 -8.07 31.24 -31.18
CA SER A 662 -9.42 31.65 -31.57
C SER A 662 -10.43 30.55 -31.23
N LEU A 663 -11.18 30.75 -30.15
CA LEU A 663 -12.30 29.88 -29.76
C LEU A 663 -13.57 30.34 -30.48
N THR A 664 -14.18 29.48 -31.30
CA THR A 664 -15.40 29.79 -32.04
C THR A 664 -16.65 29.34 -31.31
N SER A 665 -16.59 28.20 -30.64
CA SER A 665 -17.67 27.64 -29.82
C SER A 665 -17.12 26.74 -28.73
N ILE A 666 -17.89 26.57 -27.67
CA ILE A 666 -17.64 25.59 -26.62
C ILE A 666 -18.94 24.85 -26.32
N ALA A 667 -18.87 23.52 -26.31
CA ALA A 667 -20.02 22.67 -26.10
C ALA A 667 -19.73 21.65 -25.00
N LEU A 668 -20.81 21.10 -24.44
CA LEU A 668 -20.73 19.98 -23.51
C LEU A 668 -21.49 18.79 -24.10
N ALA A 669 -20.79 17.67 -24.22
CA ALA A 669 -21.33 16.38 -24.60
C ALA A 669 -21.61 15.55 -23.34
N HIS A 670 -22.84 15.06 -23.19
CA HIS A 670 -23.21 14.23 -22.06
C HIS A 670 -24.00 12.99 -22.51
N ILE A 671 -24.11 11.97 -21.68
CA ILE A 671 -24.84 10.75 -22.04
C ILE A 671 -26.32 11.06 -22.29
N ASN A 672 -26.83 10.59 -23.43
CA ASN A 672 -28.24 10.56 -23.77
C ASN A 672 -28.88 9.30 -23.18
N ASN A 673 -29.60 9.44 -22.06
CA ASN A 673 -30.26 8.29 -21.42
C ASN A 673 -31.47 7.72 -22.19
N GLN A 674 -31.85 8.31 -23.31
CA GLN A 674 -32.85 7.77 -24.24
C GLN A 674 -32.22 7.04 -25.43
N TYR A 675 -30.89 7.06 -25.54
CA TYR A 675 -30.16 6.29 -26.54
C TYR A 675 -30.43 4.79 -26.35
N VAL A 676 -30.75 4.08 -27.43
CA VAL A 676 -30.90 2.63 -27.45
C VAL A 676 -29.83 2.08 -28.36
N TYR A 677 -28.95 1.25 -27.80
CA TYR A 677 -27.84 0.69 -28.55
C TYR A 677 -28.34 -0.32 -29.60
N ASN A 678 -27.90 -0.17 -30.84
CA ASN A 678 -28.27 -1.02 -31.97
C ASN A 678 -27.32 -2.22 -32.17
N GLY A 679 -26.21 -2.29 -31.43
CA GLY A 679 -25.15 -3.30 -31.58
C GLY A 679 -23.99 -2.82 -32.45
N GLN A 680 -23.10 -3.75 -32.83
CA GLN A 680 -22.02 -3.51 -33.80
C GLN A 680 -21.00 -2.42 -33.43
N GLN A 681 -20.88 -2.07 -32.14
CA GLN A 681 -20.02 -1.00 -31.61
C GLN A 681 -20.33 0.38 -32.22
N ASP A 682 -21.56 0.58 -32.71
CA ASP A 682 -22.04 1.87 -33.17
C ASP A 682 -22.67 2.63 -32.00
N TYR A 683 -21.99 3.68 -31.54
CA TYR A 683 -22.43 4.52 -30.42
C TYR A 683 -22.93 5.89 -30.87
N ARG A 684 -23.22 6.08 -32.17
CA ARG A 684 -23.70 7.36 -32.68
C ARG A 684 -25.04 7.71 -32.05
N GLY A 685 -25.09 8.86 -31.36
CA GLY A 685 -26.25 9.31 -30.59
C GLY A 685 -26.21 8.97 -29.09
N LEU A 686 -25.18 8.26 -28.63
CA LEU A 686 -24.92 8.04 -27.20
C LEU A 686 -24.62 9.36 -26.49
N LEU A 687 -23.81 10.22 -27.11
CA LEU A 687 -23.49 11.54 -26.59
C LEU A 687 -24.43 12.60 -27.19
N GLN A 688 -25.12 13.32 -26.33
CA GLN A 688 -25.89 14.51 -26.67
C GLN A 688 -25.03 15.74 -26.42
N GLU A 689 -24.74 16.48 -27.49
CA GLU A 689 -23.99 17.72 -27.43
C GLU A 689 -24.93 18.92 -27.23
N THR A 690 -24.56 19.83 -26.34
CA THR A 690 -25.23 21.12 -26.12
C THR A 690 -24.21 22.25 -26.22
N ASP A 691 -24.46 23.23 -27.09
CA ASP A 691 -23.64 24.44 -27.19
C ASP A 691 -23.84 25.32 -25.93
N LEU A 692 -22.75 25.67 -25.27
CA LEU A 692 -22.72 26.47 -24.04
C LEU A 692 -22.03 27.82 -24.24
N SER A 693 -21.79 28.23 -25.48
CA SER A 693 -20.94 29.37 -25.80
C SER A 693 -21.43 30.69 -25.19
N MET A 694 -22.75 30.91 -25.16
CA MET A 694 -23.33 32.14 -24.59
C MET A 694 -23.18 32.17 -23.07
N GLU A 695 -23.54 31.08 -22.40
CA GLU A 695 -23.49 30.93 -20.96
C GLU A 695 -22.04 30.99 -20.45
N VAL A 696 -21.11 30.34 -21.16
CA VAL A 696 -19.68 30.37 -20.84
C VAL A 696 -19.11 31.79 -21.03
N ALA A 697 -19.51 32.51 -22.07
CA ALA A 697 -19.05 33.88 -22.29
C ALA A 697 -19.42 34.84 -21.14
N GLU A 698 -20.53 34.60 -20.45
CA GLU A 698 -20.93 35.36 -19.26
C GLU A 698 -20.07 35.03 -18.00
N LEU A 699 -19.52 33.81 -17.94
CA LEU A 699 -18.71 33.35 -16.80
C LEU A 699 -17.21 33.62 -16.96
N VAL A 700 -16.67 33.60 -18.18
CA VAL A 700 -15.24 33.83 -18.46
C VAL A 700 -14.67 35.09 -17.77
N PRO A 701 -15.36 36.26 -17.73
CA PRO A 701 -14.86 37.44 -17.02
C PRO A 701 -14.67 37.25 -15.51
N GLN A 702 -15.33 36.26 -14.90
CA GLN A 702 -15.26 35.96 -13.46
C GLN A 702 -14.14 34.95 -13.12
N VAL A 703 -13.59 34.26 -14.12
CA VAL A 703 -12.54 33.24 -13.95
C VAL A 703 -11.27 33.78 -13.27
N PRO A 704 -10.74 34.97 -13.63
CA PRO A 704 -9.56 35.53 -12.95
C PRO A 704 -9.74 35.70 -11.44
N ASP A 705 -10.91 36.17 -10.99
CA ASP A 705 -11.22 36.35 -9.57
C ASP A 705 -11.31 35.00 -8.85
N LEU A 706 -11.83 33.96 -9.51
CA LEU A 706 -11.87 32.60 -8.99
C LEU A 706 -10.45 32.04 -8.82
N ILE A 707 -9.59 32.22 -9.83
CA ILE A 707 -8.19 31.77 -9.79
C ILE A 707 -7.43 32.48 -8.68
N ALA A 708 -7.62 33.79 -8.52
CA ALA A 708 -7.00 34.55 -7.44
C ALA A 708 -7.38 33.99 -6.06
N LYS A 709 -8.66 33.70 -5.82
CA LYS A 709 -9.13 33.07 -4.58
C LYS A 709 -8.52 31.68 -4.37
N ALA A 710 -8.41 30.87 -5.43
CA ALA A 710 -7.78 29.56 -5.35
C ALA A 710 -6.28 29.67 -5.01
N GLN A 711 -5.56 30.59 -5.66
CA GLN A 711 -4.15 30.85 -5.38
C GLN A 711 -3.92 31.38 -3.96
N ASP A 712 -4.80 32.24 -3.45
CA ASP A 712 -4.72 32.71 -2.07
C ASP A 712 -4.98 31.59 -1.07
N THR A 713 -5.91 30.68 -1.38
CA THR A 713 -6.15 29.46 -0.59
C THR A 713 -4.91 28.57 -0.56
N LEU A 714 -4.26 28.34 -1.71
CA LEU A 714 -3.04 27.53 -1.81
C LEU A 714 -1.84 28.12 -1.04
N LYS A 715 -1.82 29.43 -0.78
CA LYS A 715 -0.79 30.11 0.01
C LYS A 715 -1.07 30.07 1.52
N ALA A 716 -2.30 29.81 1.92
CA ALA A 716 -2.73 29.81 3.32
C ALA A 716 -2.43 28.45 4.00
N LYS A 717 -2.54 28.43 5.34
CA LYS A 717 -2.60 27.17 6.10
C LYS A 717 -3.98 26.52 5.93
N GLU A 718 -4.18 25.37 6.59
CA GLU A 718 -5.49 24.71 6.65
C GLU A 718 -6.62 25.73 6.91
N PRO A 719 -7.67 25.74 6.08
CA PRO A 719 -8.74 26.72 6.20
C PRO A 719 -9.57 26.49 7.47
N GLU A 720 -9.80 27.55 8.26
CA GLU A 720 -10.65 27.53 9.46
C GLU A 720 -12.15 27.48 9.10
N ILE A 721 -12.58 26.42 8.41
CA ILE A 721 -13.95 26.21 7.96
C ILE A 721 -14.51 24.96 8.64
N GLY A 722 -15.56 25.12 9.44
CA GLY A 722 -16.28 24.00 10.05
C GLY A 722 -17.03 23.16 9.02
N VAL A 723 -17.39 21.92 9.39
CA VAL A 723 -18.07 20.99 8.47
C VAL A 723 -19.39 21.56 7.95
N GLY A 724 -19.79 21.13 6.75
CA GLY A 724 -21.02 21.63 6.13
C GLY A 724 -21.41 20.97 4.81
N GLN A 725 -22.22 21.67 4.01
CA GLN A 725 -22.69 21.17 2.71
C GLN A 725 -21.55 20.99 1.70
N HIS A 726 -20.49 21.80 1.79
CA HIS A 726 -19.31 21.68 0.94
C HIS A 726 -18.57 20.35 1.12
N CYS A 727 -18.85 19.60 2.21
CA CYS A 727 -18.27 18.27 2.39
C CYS A 727 -18.84 17.23 1.42
N THR A 728 -20.00 17.47 0.78
CA THR A 728 -20.65 16.50 -0.14
C THR A 728 -21.27 17.12 -1.38
N LYS A 729 -21.06 18.41 -1.61
CA LYS A 729 -21.61 19.11 -2.77
C LYS A 729 -20.52 19.98 -3.39
N PRO A 730 -20.25 19.88 -4.70
CA PRO A 730 -20.93 19.00 -5.67
C PRO A 730 -20.56 17.51 -5.57
N TYR A 731 -19.40 17.20 -4.97
CA TYR A 731 -18.89 15.84 -4.77
C TYR A 731 -18.51 15.61 -3.30
N ASP A 732 -18.32 14.35 -2.92
CA ASP A 732 -17.80 14.00 -1.60
C ASP A 732 -16.37 14.51 -1.44
N CYS A 733 -16.15 15.29 -0.38
CA CYS A 733 -14.85 15.82 -0.02
C CYS A 733 -13.92 14.66 0.40
N PRO A 734 -12.72 14.53 -0.17
CA PRO A 734 -11.80 13.45 0.22
C PRO A 734 -11.31 13.53 1.68
N PHE A 735 -11.46 14.68 2.34
CA PHE A 735 -11.09 14.91 3.74
C PHE A 735 -12.26 14.70 4.72
N LEU A 736 -13.35 14.10 4.24
CA LEU A 736 -14.58 13.95 5.01
C LEU A 736 -14.39 13.12 6.29
N ASN A 737 -13.41 12.20 6.35
CA ASN A 737 -13.05 11.46 7.56
C ASN A 737 -12.15 12.26 8.53
N HIS A 738 -11.41 13.25 8.01
CA HIS A 738 -10.58 14.11 8.84
C HIS A 738 -11.41 15.19 9.55
N CYS A 739 -12.29 15.86 8.82
CA CYS A 739 -13.03 17.02 9.36
C CYS A 739 -14.22 16.62 10.24
N TRP A 740 -14.78 15.42 10.08
CA TRP A 740 -15.92 14.98 10.87
C TRP A 740 -15.50 13.97 11.93
N PRO A 741 -16.16 13.96 13.11
CA PRO A 741 -15.83 13.00 14.16
C PRO A 741 -16.00 11.55 13.70
N SER A 742 -14.90 10.79 13.73
CA SER A 742 -14.84 9.36 13.44
C SER A 742 -14.44 8.52 14.65
N ASP A 743 -13.78 9.12 15.64
CA ASP A 743 -13.12 8.42 16.75
C ASP A 743 -14.04 8.20 17.96
N THR A 744 -15.36 8.34 17.77
CA THR A 744 -16.37 8.13 18.79
C THR A 744 -17.13 6.84 18.54
N ARG A 745 -17.70 6.24 19.60
CA ARG A 745 -18.41 4.96 19.48
C ARG A 745 -19.69 5.11 18.65
N TYR A 746 -20.40 6.22 18.80
CA TYR A 746 -21.63 6.50 18.07
C TYR A 746 -21.54 7.89 17.42
N PRO A 747 -20.83 8.04 16.28
CA PRO A 747 -20.62 9.33 15.66
C PRO A 747 -21.93 9.97 15.23
N ILE A 748 -22.03 11.31 15.28
CA ILE A 748 -23.26 12.07 14.95
C ILE A 748 -23.84 11.72 13.58
N ARG A 749 -23.00 11.30 12.63
CA ARG A 749 -23.47 10.82 11.31
C ARG A 749 -24.42 9.63 11.40
N GLY A 750 -24.25 8.78 12.40
CA GLY A 750 -25.12 7.64 12.69
C GLY A 750 -26.53 8.04 13.15
N LEU A 751 -26.80 9.33 13.39
CA LEU A 751 -28.19 9.79 13.61
C LEU A 751 -29.00 9.77 12.31
N GLY A 752 -28.31 9.88 11.16
CA GLY A 752 -28.91 10.06 9.84
C GLY A 752 -29.58 11.42 9.66
N GLY A 753 -30.08 11.68 8.44
CA GLY A 753 -30.82 12.90 8.10
C GLY A 753 -30.00 14.00 7.43
N SER A 754 -30.46 15.24 7.53
CA SER A 754 -29.90 16.38 6.79
C SER A 754 -28.48 16.73 7.27
N LYS A 755 -27.50 16.73 6.36
CA LYS A 755 -26.11 17.13 6.65
C LYS A 755 -26.02 18.53 7.25
N LYS A 756 -26.95 19.44 6.93
CA LYS A 756 -27.02 20.78 7.53
C LYS A 756 -27.31 20.76 9.03
N THR A 757 -28.18 19.85 9.46
CA THR A 757 -28.52 19.69 10.88
C THR A 757 -27.39 19.02 11.63
N LEU A 758 -26.81 17.96 11.03
CA LEU A 758 -25.69 17.22 11.63
C LEU A 758 -24.43 18.10 11.74
N SER A 759 -24.12 18.88 10.69
CA SER A 759 -22.98 19.80 10.72
C SER A 759 -23.12 20.87 11.79
N LYS A 760 -24.35 21.31 12.11
CA LYS A 760 -24.60 22.24 13.21
C LYS A 760 -24.23 21.62 14.56
N LEU A 761 -24.59 20.36 14.80
CA LEU A 761 -24.24 19.66 16.05
C LEU A 761 -22.71 19.54 16.19
N VAL A 762 -22.02 19.13 15.12
CA VAL A 762 -20.55 19.02 15.10
C VAL A 762 -19.89 20.38 15.33
N ASN A 763 -20.37 21.44 14.66
CA ASN A 763 -19.83 22.79 14.83
C ASN A 763 -20.16 23.39 16.22
N ASP A 764 -21.22 22.91 16.90
CA ASP A 764 -21.53 23.23 18.30
C ASP A 764 -20.66 22.42 19.30
N GLY A 765 -19.74 21.56 18.82
CA GLY A 765 -18.84 20.74 19.64
C GLY A 765 -19.41 19.40 20.12
N ILE A 766 -20.53 18.94 19.53
CA ILE A 766 -21.15 17.65 19.85
C ILE A 766 -20.67 16.63 18.82
N CYS A 767 -19.98 15.59 19.29
CA CYS A 767 -19.27 14.63 18.44
C CYS A 767 -19.86 13.22 18.49
N ASP A 768 -20.58 12.88 19.55
CA ASP A 768 -21.22 11.58 19.75
C ASP A 768 -22.74 11.71 19.93
N ILE A 769 -23.51 10.74 19.44
CA ILE A 769 -24.98 10.70 19.56
C ILE A 769 -25.40 10.76 21.03
N THR A 770 -24.66 10.14 21.94
CA THR A 770 -24.96 10.12 23.39
C THR A 770 -24.86 11.49 24.05
N GLU A 771 -24.18 12.45 23.42
CA GLU A 771 -23.99 13.82 23.93
C GLU A 771 -25.14 14.75 23.52
N ILE A 772 -26.05 14.32 22.66
CA ILE A 772 -27.11 15.19 22.13
C ILE A 772 -28.14 15.50 23.23
N PRO A 773 -28.39 16.78 23.56
CA PRO A 773 -29.48 17.15 24.45
C PRO A 773 -30.84 16.73 23.87
N THR A 774 -31.68 16.07 24.66
CA THR A 774 -32.95 15.47 24.17
C THR A 774 -33.91 16.50 23.59
N ASP A 775 -33.88 17.75 24.06
CA ASP A 775 -34.67 18.87 23.56
C ASP A 775 -34.26 19.33 22.13
N LYS A 776 -33.03 19.00 21.70
CA LYS A 776 -32.58 19.23 20.31
C LYS A 776 -33.12 18.19 19.32
N LEU A 777 -33.71 17.09 19.79
CA LEU A 777 -34.24 16.01 18.95
C LEU A 777 -35.75 16.14 18.77
N THR A 778 -36.19 16.64 17.61
CA THR A 778 -37.61 16.83 17.29
C THR A 778 -38.25 15.68 16.50
N ASN A 779 -37.43 14.85 15.86
CA ASN A 779 -37.89 13.72 15.04
C ASN A 779 -37.98 12.43 15.87
N ALA A 780 -39.13 11.76 15.84
CA ALA A 780 -39.36 10.47 16.51
C ALA A 780 -38.30 9.41 16.16
N LYS A 781 -37.83 9.37 14.89
CA LYS A 781 -36.74 8.48 14.48
C LYS A 781 -35.44 8.78 15.22
N HIS A 782 -35.05 10.04 15.31
CA HIS A 782 -33.82 10.45 16.00
C HIS A 782 -33.94 10.24 17.51
N GLN A 783 -35.12 10.47 18.08
CA GLN A 783 -35.40 10.19 19.49
C GLN A 783 -35.28 8.69 19.80
N ARG A 784 -35.78 7.82 18.91
CA ARG A 784 -35.65 6.37 19.02
C ARG A 784 -34.17 5.94 18.97
N ILE A 785 -33.43 6.41 17.95
CA ILE A 785 -31.98 6.14 17.81
C ILE A 785 -31.25 6.56 19.08
N HIS A 786 -31.41 7.81 19.49
CA HIS A 786 -30.76 8.37 20.67
C HIS A 786 -31.09 7.60 21.95
N ARG A 787 -32.37 7.30 22.20
CA ARG A 787 -32.81 6.54 23.37
C ARG A 787 -32.16 5.15 23.42
N ILE A 788 -32.20 4.41 22.32
CA ILE A 788 -31.66 3.04 22.26
C ILE A 788 -30.13 3.05 22.36
N THR A 789 -29.47 4.02 21.72
CA THR A 789 -28.01 4.20 21.85
C THR A 789 -27.60 4.53 23.29
N LEU A 790 -28.39 5.31 24.03
CA LEU A 790 -28.14 5.60 25.45
C LEU A 790 -28.39 4.40 26.37
N THR A 791 -29.44 3.61 26.13
CA THR A 791 -29.74 2.44 26.97
C THR A 791 -28.82 1.27 26.66
N GLY A 792 -28.34 1.16 25.41
CA GLY A 792 -27.58 0.00 24.93
C GLY A 792 -28.42 -1.26 24.72
N GLU A 793 -29.71 -1.20 25.01
CA GLU A 793 -30.65 -2.33 24.90
C GLU A 793 -31.34 -2.31 23.53
N PRO A 794 -31.18 -3.36 22.70
CA PRO A 794 -31.84 -3.45 21.40
C PRO A 794 -33.36 -3.48 21.55
N GLU A 795 -34.06 -2.85 20.61
CA GLU A 795 -35.53 -2.86 20.58
C GLU A 795 -36.01 -3.78 19.46
N LEU A 796 -36.80 -4.79 19.82
CA LEU A 796 -37.55 -5.64 18.90
C LEU A 796 -39.03 -5.61 19.32
N LEU A 797 -39.90 -5.07 18.48
CA LEU A 797 -41.32 -4.91 18.80
C LEU A 797 -42.13 -6.19 18.49
N PRO A 798 -43.19 -6.50 19.27
CA PRO A 798 -44.03 -7.70 19.08
C PRO A 798 -44.66 -7.80 17.68
N CYS A 799 -44.94 -6.66 17.04
CA CYS A 799 -45.48 -6.62 15.68
C CYS A 799 -44.55 -7.30 14.64
N ALA A 800 -43.26 -7.47 14.94
CA ALA A 800 -42.34 -8.26 14.11
C ALA A 800 -42.75 -9.75 14.08
N ALA A 801 -43.08 -10.34 15.23
CA ALA A 801 -43.53 -11.74 15.29
C ALA A 801 -44.90 -11.93 14.65
N GLU A 802 -45.82 -10.96 14.82
CA GLU A 802 -47.12 -10.96 14.14
C GLU A 802 -46.97 -10.93 12.61
N PHE A 803 -46.01 -10.15 12.10
CA PHE A 803 -45.70 -10.12 10.67
C PHE A 803 -45.25 -11.51 10.18
N VAL A 804 -44.31 -12.15 10.87
CA VAL A 804 -43.79 -13.48 10.48
C VAL A 804 -44.86 -14.57 10.57
N ALA A 805 -45.73 -14.52 11.59
CA ALA A 805 -46.82 -15.47 11.76
C ALA A 805 -47.86 -15.43 10.63
N ASN A 806 -47.99 -14.29 9.95
CA ASN A 806 -48.93 -14.10 8.83
C ASN A 806 -48.32 -14.49 7.46
N LEU A 807 -47.06 -14.93 7.41
CA LEU A 807 -46.43 -15.37 6.16
C LEU A 807 -46.72 -16.85 5.89
N ASP A 808 -47.51 -17.12 4.86
CA ASP A 808 -47.80 -18.48 4.38
C ASP A 808 -46.57 -19.18 3.80
N TYR A 809 -46.60 -20.52 3.80
CA TYR A 809 -45.62 -21.37 3.14
C TYR A 809 -46.09 -21.81 1.74
N PRO A 810 -45.20 -22.00 0.75
CA PRO A 810 -43.75 -21.80 0.81
C PRO A 810 -43.35 -20.31 0.76
N ARG A 811 -42.26 -19.94 1.45
CA ARG A 811 -41.69 -18.58 1.44
C ARG A 811 -40.47 -18.54 0.53
N TYR A 812 -40.35 -17.49 -0.27
CA TYR A 812 -39.23 -17.30 -1.19
C TYR A 812 -38.46 -16.05 -0.79
N TYR A 813 -37.16 -16.14 -0.59
CA TYR A 813 -36.29 -15.01 -0.27
C TYR A 813 -35.48 -14.70 -1.52
N LEU A 814 -35.77 -13.61 -2.22
CA LEU A 814 -35.27 -13.31 -3.56
C LEU A 814 -34.41 -12.04 -3.54
N ASP A 815 -33.24 -12.14 -4.14
CA ASP A 815 -32.30 -11.02 -4.34
C ASP A 815 -31.74 -11.05 -5.77
N PHE A 816 -31.39 -9.88 -6.31
CA PHE A 816 -30.83 -9.73 -7.65
C PHE A 816 -29.52 -8.95 -7.63
N GLU A 817 -28.58 -9.40 -8.46
CA GLU A 817 -27.51 -8.51 -8.93
C GLU A 817 -27.88 -7.93 -10.29
N THR A 818 -27.56 -6.64 -10.44
CA THR A 818 -27.82 -5.89 -11.66
C THR A 818 -26.60 -5.06 -12.03
N ILE A 819 -26.35 -4.90 -13.32
CA ILE A 819 -25.41 -3.91 -13.84
C ILE A 819 -26.15 -2.70 -14.41
N GLY A 820 -25.47 -1.57 -14.50
CA GLY A 820 -26.00 -0.35 -15.12
C GLY A 820 -24.92 0.42 -15.86
N PRO A 821 -24.36 -0.14 -16.94
CA PRO A 821 -23.21 0.45 -17.61
C PRO A 821 -23.58 1.79 -18.27
N ALA A 822 -22.64 2.73 -18.24
CA ALA A 822 -22.79 4.02 -18.90
C ALA A 822 -22.79 3.86 -20.43
N VAL A 823 -21.92 2.97 -20.93
CA VAL A 823 -21.87 2.54 -22.32
C VAL A 823 -22.61 1.21 -22.47
N PRO A 824 -23.75 1.13 -23.20
CA PRO A 824 -24.52 -0.11 -23.27
C PRO A 824 -23.76 -1.24 -23.99
N ILE A 825 -23.83 -2.45 -23.43
CA ILE A 825 -23.10 -3.64 -23.93
C ILE A 825 -23.93 -4.45 -24.94
N TRP A 826 -25.25 -4.52 -24.73
CA TRP A 826 -26.14 -5.37 -25.52
C TRP A 826 -27.14 -4.55 -26.34
N ALA A 827 -27.41 -4.99 -27.57
CA ALA A 827 -28.40 -4.35 -28.43
C ALA A 827 -29.79 -4.32 -27.77
N GLY A 828 -30.51 -3.21 -27.91
CA GLY A 828 -31.80 -2.95 -27.27
C GLY A 828 -31.73 -2.39 -25.85
N THR A 829 -30.53 -2.21 -25.28
CA THR A 829 -30.35 -1.60 -23.95
C THR A 829 -29.98 -0.12 -24.02
N ARG A 830 -30.18 0.61 -22.91
CA ARG A 830 -29.89 2.05 -22.79
C ARG A 830 -28.86 2.35 -21.68
N PRO A 831 -28.18 3.52 -21.72
CA PRO A 831 -27.25 3.93 -20.67
C PRO A 831 -27.88 3.95 -19.28
N TYR A 832 -27.15 3.44 -18.28
CA TYR A 832 -27.58 3.34 -16.88
C TYR A 832 -28.89 2.57 -16.65
N GLN A 833 -29.31 1.76 -17.62
CA GLN A 833 -30.42 0.83 -17.43
C GLN A 833 -30.02 -0.21 -16.39
N ALA A 834 -30.86 -0.44 -15.38
CA ALA A 834 -30.68 -1.58 -14.48
C ALA A 834 -30.97 -2.87 -15.26
N LEU A 835 -29.93 -3.68 -15.48
CA LEU A 835 -29.98 -4.94 -16.21
C LEU A 835 -29.72 -6.08 -15.23
N PRO A 836 -30.72 -6.94 -14.93
CA PRO A 836 -30.51 -8.09 -14.07
C PRO A 836 -29.61 -9.11 -14.74
N ILE A 837 -28.58 -9.54 -14.00
CA ILE A 837 -27.55 -10.47 -14.46
C ILE A 837 -27.53 -11.77 -13.66
N GLN A 838 -28.04 -11.73 -12.44
CA GLN A 838 -28.06 -12.85 -11.51
C GLN A 838 -29.23 -12.69 -10.53
N TRP A 839 -29.72 -13.82 -10.02
CA TRP A 839 -30.53 -13.84 -8.81
C TRP A 839 -30.18 -15.03 -7.95
N SER A 840 -30.41 -14.88 -6.65
CA SER A 840 -30.40 -15.95 -5.66
C SER A 840 -31.79 -16.09 -5.05
N CYS A 841 -32.17 -17.32 -4.72
CA CYS A 841 -33.43 -17.60 -4.05
C CYS A 841 -33.30 -18.72 -3.01
N HIS A 842 -33.49 -18.37 -1.74
CA HIS A 842 -33.77 -19.37 -0.71
C HIS A 842 -35.27 -19.65 -0.64
N ILE A 843 -35.65 -20.91 -0.48
CA ILE A 843 -37.04 -21.38 -0.54
C ILE A 843 -37.32 -22.21 0.71
N GLU A 844 -38.15 -21.67 1.59
CA GLU A 844 -38.59 -22.32 2.81
C GLU A 844 -39.93 -22.99 2.54
N GLN A 845 -39.94 -24.32 2.38
CA GLN A 845 -41.14 -25.09 2.02
C GLN A 845 -42.09 -25.28 3.21
N ALA A 846 -41.49 -25.45 4.38
CA ALA A 846 -42.12 -25.62 5.68
C ALA A 846 -41.09 -25.19 6.75
N PRO A 847 -41.49 -24.98 8.01
CA PRO A 847 -40.55 -24.64 9.07
C PRO A 847 -39.36 -25.62 9.12
N GLY A 848 -38.14 -25.11 8.89
CA GLY A 848 -36.90 -25.89 8.88
C GLY A 848 -36.59 -26.66 7.59
N GLU A 849 -37.45 -26.60 6.56
CA GLU A 849 -37.21 -27.21 5.25
C GLU A 849 -36.79 -26.16 4.22
N MET A 850 -35.48 -26.00 4.03
CA MET A 850 -34.88 -24.99 3.17
C MET A 850 -34.22 -25.60 1.92
N ARG A 851 -34.49 -25.00 0.77
CA ARG A 851 -33.83 -25.26 -0.51
C ARG A 851 -33.23 -23.96 -1.04
N HIS A 852 -32.16 -24.05 -1.81
CA HIS A 852 -31.57 -22.92 -2.53
C HIS A 852 -31.67 -23.12 -4.04
N ALA A 853 -31.89 -22.04 -4.77
CA ALA A 853 -31.89 -21.96 -6.23
C ALA A 853 -31.22 -20.63 -6.63
N GLU A 854 -30.57 -20.61 -7.79
CA GLU A 854 -29.83 -19.44 -8.28
C GLU A 854 -29.77 -19.44 -9.81
N PHE A 855 -29.48 -18.28 -10.39
CA PHE A 855 -29.19 -18.12 -11.82
C PHE A 855 -28.02 -17.16 -12.02
N LEU A 856 -27.04 -17.55 -12.83
CA LEU A 856 -25.95 -16.71 -13.31
C LEU A 856 -25.53 -17.18 -14.70
N ASP A 857 -25.36 -16.24 -15.64
CA ASP A 857 -24.88 -16.51 -16.99
C ASP A 857 -23.70 -15.59 -17.32
N LEU A 858 -22.55 -16.20 -17.59
CA LEU A 858 -21.28 -15.52 -17.91
C LEU A 858 -20.84 -15.78 -19.37
N SER A 859 -21.76 -16.20 -20.24
CA SER A 859 -21.45 -16.51 -21.65
C SER A 859 -21.12 -15.27 -22.49
N GLY A 860 -21.48 -14.08 -22.01
CA GLY A 860 -21.42 -12.81 -22.74
C GLY A 860 -22.68 -12.47 -23.53
N GLU A 861 -23.59 -13.44 -23.72
CA GLU A 861 -24.91 -13.20 -24.29
C GLU A 861 -25.83 -12.46 -23.29
N PRO A 862 -26.86 -11.73 -23.75
CA PRO A 862 -27.75 -10.99 -22.85
C PRO A 862 -28.57 -11.94 -21.94
N PRO A 863 -28.37 -11.94 -20.61
CA PRO A 863 -28.92 -12.98 -19.73
C PRO A 863 -30.40 -12.75 -19.36
N MET A 864 -30.93 -11.54 -19.55
CA MET A 864 -32.20 -11.08 -18.97
C MET A 864 -33.40 -11.99 -19.27
N ARG A 865 -33.49 -12.54 -20.49
CA ARG A 865 -34.60 -13.41 -20.88
C ARG A 865 -34.53 -14.77 -20.17
N ALA A 866 -33.37 -15.44 -20.26
CA ALA A 866 -33.16 -16.74 -19.62
C ALA A 866 -33.31 -16.63 -18.09
N LEU A 867 -32.82 -15.53 -17.54
CA LEU A 867 -32.97 -15.16 -16.13
C LEU A 867 -34.44 -15.07 -15.72
N ALA A 868 -35.27 -14.37 -16.52
CA ALA A 868 -36.70 -14.22 -16.26
C ALA A 868 -37.45 -15.56 -16.34
N GLU A 869 -37.18 -16.37 -17.37
CA GLU A 869 -37.80 -17.69 -17.55
C GLU A 869 -37.45 -18.64 -16.38
N ALA A 870 -36.18 -18.67 -15.97
CA ALA A 870 -35.72 -19.47 -14.83
C ALA A 870 -36.35 -19.01 -13.50
N MET A 871 -36.49 -17.70 -13.31
CA MET A 871 -37.14 -17.12 -12.13
C MET A 871 -38.63 -17.48 -12.05
N ILE A 872 -39.38 -17.31 -13.15
CA ILE A 872 -40.82 -17.68 -13.23
C ILE A 872 -41.00 -19.15 -12.88
N HIS A 873 -40.14 -20.02 -13.43
CA HIS A 873 -40.18 -21.45 -13.13
C HIS A 873 -39.92 -21.74 -11.65
N THR A 874 -38.94 -21.07 -11.04
CA THR A 874 -38.50 -21.32 -9.66
C THR A 874 -39.50 -20.83 -8.62
N LEU A 875 -40.06 -19.63 -8.80
CA LEU A 875 -40.95 -18.98 -7.83
C LEU A 875 -42.41 -19.48 -7.92
N GLY A 876 -42.77 -20.16 -9.01
CA GLY A 876 -44.08 -20.78 -9.19
C GLY A 876 -45.25 -19.81 -9.02
N THR A 877 -46.35 -20.28 -8.43
CA THR A 877 -47.63 -19.53 -8.36
C THR A 877 -48.19 -19.34 -6.94
N LYS A 878 -47.50 -19.78 -5.89
CA LYS A 878 -48.01 -19.79 -4.50
C LYS A 878 -46.98 -19.24 -3.52
N GLY A 879 -47.45 -18.62 -2.44
CA GLY A 879 -46.62 -18.18 -1.31
C GLY A 879 -45.99 -16.79 -1.48
N PRO A 880 -45.59 -16.11 -0.40
CA PRO A 880 -44.99 -14.78 -0.46
C PRO A 880 -43.55 -14.80 -1.01
N ILE A 881 -43.15 -13.74 -1.71
CA ILE A 881 -41.78 -13.53 -2.19
C ILE A 881 -41.20 -12.35 -1.40
N LEU A 882 -40.35 -12.66 -0.44
CA LEU A 882 -39.68 -11.72 0.43
C LEU A 882 -38.46 -11.13 -0.29
N MET A 883 -38.37 -9.81 -0.25
CA MET A 883 -37.24 -9.02 -0.72
C MET A 883 -36.90 -7.97 0.33
N TYR A 884 -35.69 -7.42 0.28
CA TYR A 884 -35.29 -6.43 1.28
C TYR A 884 -35.76 -5.03 0.94
N THR A 885 -35.90 -4.66 -0.34
CA THR A 885 -36.36 -3.32 -0.73
C THR A 885 -37.24 -3.37 -1.98
N SER A 886 -38.06 -2.36 -2.24
CA SER A 886 -38.75 -2.22 -3.54
C SER A 886 -37.86 -2.20 -4.82
N TYR A 887 -36.53 -2.37 -4.72
CA TYR A 887 -35.63 -2.51 -5.86
C TYR A 887 -35.99 -3.71 -6.74
N GLU A 888 -36.18 -4.89 -6.15
CA GLU A 888 -36.46 -6.13 -6.89
C GLU A 888 -37.78 -6.02 -7.69
N GLN A 889 -38.76 -5.31 -7.13
CA GLN A 889 -40.00 -4.99 -7.85
C GLN A 889 -39.73 -4.21 -9.13
N ARG A 890 -38.86 -3.19 -9.10
CA ARG A 890 -38.51 -2.41 -10.30
C ARG A 890 -37.80 -3.26 -11.34
N VAL A 891 -36.93 -4.18 -10.91
CA VAL A 891 -36.22 -5.10 -11.81
C VAL A 891 -37.20 -6.03 -12.53
N ILE A 892 -38.15 -6.63 -11.80
CA ILE A 892 -39.15 -7.54 -12.38
C ILE A 892 -40.09 -6.80 -13.35
N LEU A 893 -40.52 -5.59 -13.02
CA LEU A 893 -41.32 -4.76 -13.93
C LEU A 893 -40.52 -4.38 -15.19
N GLY A 894 -39.23 -4.06 -15.05
CA GLY A 894 -38.36 -3.81 -16.19
C GLY A 894 -38.21 -5.02 -17.12
N LEU A 895 -38.15 -6.23 -16.56
CA LEU A 895 -38.17 -7.48 -17.34
C LEU A 895 -39.51 -7.68 -18.07
N ALA A 896 -40.63 -7.33 -17.44
CA ALA A 896 -41.96 -7.44 -18.05
C ALA A 896 -42.10 -6.47 -19.25
N ASP A 897 -41.57 -5.25 -19.13
CA ASP A 897 -41.54 -4.27 -20.22
C ASP A 897 -40.62 -4.73 -21.37
N ALA A 898 -39.47 -5.33 -21.06
CA ALA A 898 -38.51 -5.82 -22.05
C ALA A 898 -38.96 -7.09 -22.77
N HIS A 899 -39.78 -7.93 -22.13
CA HIS A 899 -40.28 -9.20 -22.65
C HIS A 899 -41.81 -9.29 -22.52
N PRO A 900 -42.58 -8.67 -23.43
CA PRO A 900 -44.03 -8.61 -23.34
C PRO A 900 -44.72 -9.98 -23.29
N ASP A 901 -44.11 -11.03 -23.85
CA ASP A 901 -44.60 -12.40 -23.79
C ASP A 901 -44.47 -13.05 -22.40
N LEU A 902 -43.62 -12.50 -21.53
CA LEU A 902 -43.44 -12.91 -20.12
C LEU A 902 -44.11 -11.94 -19.14
N ALA A 903 -44.76 -10.87 -19.61
CA ALA A 903 -45.29 -9.81 -18.76
C ALA A 903 -46.34 -10.30 -17.75
N ASP A 904 -47.30 -11.13 -18.19
CA ASP A 904 -48.35 -11.67 -17.32
C ASP A 904 -47.79 -12.49 -16.13
N PRO A 905 -46.93 -13.50 -16.33
CA PRO A 905 -46.35 -14.24 -15.21
C PRO A 905 -45.44 -13.37 -14.33
N LEU A 906 -44.67 -12.42 -14.89
CA LEU A 906 -43.84 -11.51 -14.08
C LEU A 906 -44.67 -10.56 -13.22
N ASN A 907 -45.76 -10.01 -13.74
CA ASN A 907 -46.70 -9.18 -12.98
C ASN A 907 -47.39 -9.97 -11.87
N ALA A 908 -47.66 -11.27 -12.09
CA ALA A 908 -48.18 -12.15 -11.05
C ALA A 908 -47.17 -12.36 -9.90
N LEU A 909 -45.86 -12.38 -10.18
CA LEU A 909 -44.83 -12.40 -9.14
C LEU A 909 -44.78 -11.08 -8.36
N VAL A 910 -44.89 -9.93 -9.05
CA VAL A 910 -44.94 -8.61 -8.39
C VAL A 910 -46.07 -8.53 -7.36
N GLY A 911 -47.24 -9.10 -7.67
CA GLY A 911 -48.37 -9.16 -6.74
C GLY A 911 -48.14 -9.98 -5.47
N ARG A 912 -47.04 -10.75 -5.39
CA ARG A 912 -46.65 -11.58 -4.25
C ARG A 912 -45.45 -11.04 -3.47
N LEU A 913 -44.86 -9.92 -3.90
CA LEU A 913 -43.68 -9.35 -3.26
C LEU A 913 -44.00 -8.78 -1.88
N VAL A 914 -43.11 -9.01 -0.92
CA VAL A 914 -43.19 -8.53 0.46
C VAL A 914 -41.88 -7.82 0.81
N ASP A 915 -41.97 -6.53 1.15
CA ASP A 915 -40.81 -5.68 1.47
C ASP A 915 -40.45 -5.75 2.97
N LEU A 916 -39.25 -6.25 3.25
CA LEU A 916 -38.73 -6.40 4.62
C LEU A 916 -38.13 -5.10 5.20
N ALA A 917 -37.68 -4.14 4.40
CA ALA A 917 -37.05 -2.93 4.92
C ALA A 917 -37.99 -2.07 5.79
N PRO A 918 -39.26 -1.81 5.41
CA PRO A 918 -40.21 -1.14 6.29
C PRO A 918 -40.45 -1.90 7.60
N VAL A 919 -40.54 -3.23 7.54
CA VAL A 919 -40.75 -4.07 8.72
C VAL A 919 -39.57 -3.96 9.68
N ALA A 920 -38.34 -4.06 9.16
CA ALA A 920 -37.13 -3.87 9.95
C ALA A 920 -37.03 -2.46 10.53
N ARG A 921 -37.29 -1.43 9.70
CA ARG A 921 -37.29 -0.03 10.12
C ARG A 921 -38.24 0.24 11.27
N ASP A 922 -39.45 -0.28 11.18
CA ASP A 922 -40.52 0.10 12.10
C ASP A 922 -40.49 -0.76 13.37
N ASN A 923 -39.93 -1.99 13.31
CA ASN A 923 -40.00 -2.95 14.42
C ASN A 923 -38.67 -3.31 15.09
N TYR A 924 -37.51 -2.97 14.49
CA TYR A 924 -36.21 -3.34 15.05
C TYR A 924 -35.20 -2.19 15.04
N TYR A 925 -34.43 -2.03 16.11
CA TYR A 925 -33.25 -1.17 16.13
C TYR A 925 -32.24 -1.62 17.18
N HIS A 926 -30.97 -1.68 16.80
CA HIS A 926 -29.83 -1.98 17.65
C HIS A 926 -28.84 -0.79 17.64
N PRO A 927 -28.16 -0.47 18.75
CA PRO A 927 -27.18 0.64 18.79
C PRO A 927 -26.13 0.60 17.67
N ASP A 928 -25.60 -0.59 17.39
CA ASP A 928 -24.56 -0.83 16.37
C ASP A 928 -25.06 -0.65 14.92
N MET A 929 -26.37 -0.53 14.69
CA MET A 929 -26.91 -0.19 13.37
C MET A 929 -26.59 1.25 12.96
N MET A 930 -26.22 2.12 13.91
CA MET A 930 -25.81 3.52 13.67
C MET A 930 -26.77 4.27 12.71
N GLY A 931 -28.07 4.15 12.98
CA GLY A 931 -29.15 4.81 12.23
C GLY A 931 -29.36 4.34 10.78
N SER A 932 -28.71 3.26 10.37
CA SER A 932 -28.93 2.59 9.08
C SER A 932 -29.82 1.36 9.26
N TRP A 933 -30.78 1.19 8.34
CA TRP A 933 -31.61 -0.01 8.21
C TRP A 933 -31.34 -0.68 6.85
N SER A 934 -30.11 -0.60 6.36
CA SER A 934 -29.67 -1.49 5.28
C SER A 934 -29.46 -2.90 5.85
N ILE A 935 -29.65 -3.94 5.04
CA ILE A 935 -29.44 -5.32 5.47
C ILE A 935 -28.01 -5.52 6.03
N LYS A 936 -27.01 -4.85 5.45
CA LYS A 936 -25.60 -4.84 5.89
C LYS A 936 -25.38 -4.24 7.29
N ALA A 937 -26.28 -3.37 7.75
CA ALA A 937 -26.21 -2.76 9.07
C ALA A 937 -27.03 -3.54 10.10
N VAL A 938 -28.12 -4.17 9.67
CA VAL A 938 -29.00 -5.00 10.52
C VAL A 938 -28.35 -6.35 10.82
N LEU A 939 -27.81 -7.03 9.81
CA LEU A 939 -27.37 -8.42 9.90
C LEU A 939 -26.33 -8.68 11.03
N PRO A 940 -25.26 -7.87 11.18
CA PRO A 940 -24.27 -8.12 12.24
C PRO A 940 -24.85 -8.01 13.66
N THR A 941 -26.00 -7.36 13.82
CA THR A 941 -26.66 -7.16 15.12
C THR A 941 -27.59 -8.30 15.52
N ILE A 942 -27.92 -9.18 14.57
CA ILE A 942 -28.76 -10.37 14.78
C ILE A 942 -27.98 -11.67 14.65
N ASP A 943 -26.92 -11.69 13.83
CA ASP A 943 -26.03 -12.83 13.63
C ASP A 943 -24.60 -12.33 13.39
N ALA A 944 -23.75 -12.41 14.42
CA ALA A 944 -22.36 -11.94 14.38
C ALA A 944 -21.44 -12.83 13.51
N GLU A 945 -21.88 -14.04 13.14
CA GLU A 945 -21.11 -14.90 12.25
C GLU A 945 -21.24 -14.44 10.79
N MET A 946 -22.40 -13.89 10.42
CA MET A 946 -22.69 -13.35 9.09
C MET A 946 -22.18 -11.91 8.90
N ASP A 947 -20.93 -11.80 8.44
CA ASP A 947 -20.28 -10.53 8.13
C ASP A 947 -19.79 -10.47 6.68
N TYR A 948 -20.26 -9.47 5.92
CA TYR A 948 -19.85 -9.22 4.53
C TYR A 948 -18.34 -8.97 4.42
N ALA A 949 -17.68 -8.44 5.45
CA ALA A 949 -16.23 -8.23 5.46
C ALA A 949 -15.42 -9.54 5.46
N LYS A 950 -16.04 -10.68 5.80
CA LYS A 950 -15.43 -12.02 5.73
C LYS A 950 -15.53 -12.65 4.33
N LEU A 951 -16.22 -12.01 3.38
CA LEU A 951 -16.25 -12.47 1.99
C LEU A 951 -14.93 -12.10 1.30
N GLU A 952 -14.17 -13.10 0.89
CA GLU A 952 -13.00 -12.93 0.02
C GLU A 952 -13.46 -12.51 -1.39
N GLY A 953 -12.79 -11.51 -1.98
CA GLY A 953 -13.13 -10.99 -3.31
C GLY A 953 -14.32 -10.02 -3.29
N ILE A 954 -15.39 -10.36 -3.99
CA ILE A 954 -16.62 -9.54 -4.08
C ILE A 954 -17.36 -9.52 -2.73
N ASN A 955 -17.44 -8.32 -2.13
CA ASN A 955 -18.13 -8.08 -0.86
C ASN A 955 -19.11 -6.87 -0.89
N GLN A 956 -19.28 -6.26 -2.06
CA GLN A 956 -20.15 -5.11 -2.27
C GLN A 956 -20.69 -5.06 -3.70
N GLY A 957 -21.90 -4.52 -3.89
CA GLY A 957 -22.61 -4.58 -5.18
C GLY A 957 -21.88 -3.90 -6.35
N GLN A 958 -21.08 -2.84 -6.11
CA GLN A 958 -20.24 -2.25 -7.17
C GLN A 958 -19.14 -3.23 -7.63
N ALA A 959 -18.52 -3.95 -6.69
CA ALA A 959 -17.54 -4.98 -7.02
C ALA A 959 -18.22 -6.16 -7.74
N ALA A 960 -19.46 -6.50 -7.39
CA ALA A 960 -20.25 -7.50 -8.11
C ALA A 960 -20.53 -7.06 -9.57
N SER A 961 -20.91 -5.80 -9.76
CA SER A 961 -21.13 -5.24 -11.11
C SER A 961 -19.86 -5.25 -11.96
N ALA A 962 -18.75 -4.76 -11.40
CA ALA A 962 -17.45 -4.75 -12.09
C ALA A 962 -16.94 -6.16 -12.37
N GLY A 963 -17.05 -7.06 -11.39
CA GLY A 963 -16.67 -8.47 -11.53
C GLY A 963 -17.48 -9.21 -12.59
N PHE A 964 -18.77 -8.90 -12.74
CA PHE A 964 -19.56 -9.43 -13.85
C PHE A 964 -19.10 -8.90 -15.21
N ILE A 965 -18.86 -7.59 -15.34
CA ILE A 965 -18.36 -6.99 -16.59
C ILE A 965 -17.00 -7.59 -16.97
N GLU A 966 -16.10 -7.78 -16.00
CA GLU A 966 -14.83 -8.47 -16.18
C GLU A 966 -15.04 -9.91 -16.64
N ALA A 967 -15.96 -10.66 -16.02
CA ALA A 967 -16.19 -12.06 -16.32
C ALA A 967 -16.74 -12.31 -17.74
N ILE A 968 -17.49 -11.37 -18.31
CA ILE A 968 -18.02 -11.47 -19.68
C ILE A 968 -17.06 -10.94 -20.75
N ASP A 969 -15.95 -10.31 -20.38
CA ASP A 969 -14.94 -9.85 -21.34
C ASP A 969 -14.20 -11.05 -21.94
N VAL A 970 -14.14 -11.09 -23.27
CA VAL A 970 -13.47 -12.15 -24.05
C VAL A 970 -11.98 -12.26 -23.75
N ASN A 971 -11.36 -11.20 -23.24
CA ASN A 971 -9.93 -11.16 -22.89
C ASN A 971 -9.66 -11.68 -21.47
N THR A 972 -10.70 -11.93 -20.67
CA THR A 972 -10.53 -12.40 -19.29
C THR A 972 -10.09 -13.88 -19.27
N PRO A 973 -8.98 -14.22 -18.57
CA PRO A 973 -8.51 -15.60 -18.50
C PRO A 973 -9.56 -16.54 -17.89
N THR A 974 -9.70 -17.75 -18.42
CA THR A 974 -10.70 -18.73 -17.94
C THR A 974 -10.62 -19.00 -16.43
N GLN A 975 -9.42 -19.03 -15.86
CA GLN A 975 -9.25 -19.18 -14.41
C GLN A 975 -9.90 -18.03 -13.64
N ARG A 976 -9.71 -16.79 -14.11
CA ARG A 976 -10.28 -15.59 -13.50
C ARG A 976 -11.81 -15.57 -13.61
N VAL A 977 -12.37 -16.06 -14.72
CA VAL A 977 -13.82 -16.22 -14.89
C VAL A 977 -14.41 -17.18 -13.84
N GLU A 978 -13.76 -18.33 -13.58
CA GLU A 978 -14.24 -19.29 -12.57
C GLU A 978 -14.12 -18.76 -11.12
N GLU A 979 -13.08 -17.97 -10.84
CA GLU A 979 -12.92 -17.25 -9.57
C GLU A 979 -14.08 -16.26 -9.38
N LEU A 980 -14.29 -15.36 -10.35
CA LEU A 980 -15.38 -14.37 -10.33
C LEU A 980 -16.76 -15.02 -10.21
N LYS A 981 -16.99 -16.12 -10.93
CA LYS A 981 -18.23 -16.90 -10.83
C LYS A 981 -18.49 -17.36 -9.41
N THR A 982 -17.48 -17.91 -8.75
CA THR A 982 -17.60 -18.40 -7.37
C THR A 982 -17.89 -17.25 -6.41
N GLU A 983 -17.21 -16.11 -6.58
CA GLU A 983 -17.41 -14.92 -5.76
C GLU A 983 -18.82 -14.30 -5.95
N LEU A 984 -19.28 -14.15 -7.19
CA LEU A 984 -20.62 -13.63 -7.53
C LEU A 984 -21.73 -14.50 -6.94
N LEU A 985 -21.65 -15.83 -7.12
CA LEU A 985 -22.64 -16.77 -6.56
C LEU A 985 -22.67 -16.69 -5.04
N LYS A 986 -21.51 -16.65 -4.39
CA LYS A 986 -21.39 -16.58 -2.94
C LYS A 986 -21.98 -15.27 -2.40
N TYR A 987 -21.69 -14.14 -3.03
CA TYR A 987 -22.17 -12.81 -2.61
C TYR A 987 -23.70 -12.72 -2.65
N CYS A 988 -24.31 -12.98 -3.82
CA CYS A 988 -25.78 -12.89 -3.96
C CYS A 988 -26.51 -13.95 -3.09
N ARG A 989 -25.92 -15.14 -2.91
CA ARG A 989 -26.45 -16.13 -1.96
C ARG A 989 -26.48 -15.61 -0.53
N PHE A 990 -25.44 -14.90 -0.11
CA PHE A 990 -25.30 -14.32 1.22
C PHE A 990 -26.43 -13.32 1.54
N ASP A 991 -26.82 -12.48 0.58
CA ASP A 991 -27.93 -11.51 0.75
C ASP A 991 -29.28 -12.22 1.02
N THR A 992 -29.57 -13.31 0.29
CA THR A 992 -30.79 -14.09 0.57
C THR A 992 -30.75 -14.86 1.88
N GLU A 993 -29.58 -15.36 2.30
CA GLU A 993 -29.41 -16.01 3.61
C GLU A 993 -29.60 -14.99 4.74
N ALA A 994 -29.12 -13.75 4.56
CA ALA A 994 -29.32 -12.66 5.51
C ALA A 994 -30.81 -12.35 5.72
N MET A 995 -31.63 -12.39 4.67
CA MET A 995 -33.09 -12.21 4.80
C MET A 995 -33.75 -13.35 5.58
N VAL A 996 -33.27 -14.58 5.43
CA VAL A 996 -33.77 -15.73 6.20
C VAL A 996 -33.49 -15.52 7.68
N ARG A 997 -32.23 -15.17 8.05
CA ARG A 997 -31.86 -14.88 9.45
C ARG A 997 -32.66 -13.74 10.05
N LEU A 998 -32.96 -12.72 9.25
CA LEU A 998 -33.78 -11.59 9.68
C LEU A 998 -35.21 -12.03 10.03
N VAL A 999 -35.84 -12.84 9.19
CA VAL A 999 -37.20 -13.35 9.44
C VAL A 999 -37.23 -14.30 10.63
N GLU A 1000 -36.21 -15.15 10.79
CA GLU A 1000 -36.04 -16.00 11.98
C GLU A 1000 -35.93 -15.15 13.26
N HIS A 1001 -35.15 -14.07 13.23
CA HIS A 1001 -35.01 -13.15 14.36
C HIS A 1001 -36.33 -12.44 14.69
N PHE A 1002 -37.07 -11.97 13.70
CA PHE A 1002 -38.38 -11.34 13.91
C PHE A 1002 -39.41 -12.31 14.52
N GLY A 1003 -39.33 -13.60 14.20
CA GLY A 1003 -40.17 -14.64 14.80
C GLY A 1003 -39.95 -14.85 16.31
N GLN A 1004 -38.86 -14.34 16.89
CA GLN A 1004 -38.53 -14.46 18.31
C GLN A 1004 -39.10 -13.33 19.18
N ALA A 1005 -39.71 -12.30 18.57
CA ALA A 1005 -40.27 -11.17 19.32
C ALA A 1005 -41.38 -11.65 20.28
N SER A 1006 -41.31 -11.22 21.54
CA SER A 1006 -42.22 -11.63 22.62
C SER A 1006 -43.18 -10.52 23.04
#